data_AF-A0A2N0PRB3-F1
#
_entry.id   AF-A0A2N0PRB3-F1
#
_cell.length_a   1.000
_cell.length_b   1.000
_cell.length_c   1.000
_cell.angle_alpha   90.00
_cell.angle_beta   90.00
_cell.angle_gamma   90.00
#
_symmetry.space_group_name_H-M   'P 1'
#
loop_
_entity.id
_entity.type
_entity.pdbx_description
1 polymer ?
#
loop_
_entity_poly.entity_id
_entity_poly.type
_entity_poly.pdbx_seq_one_letter_code
_entity_poly.pdbx_strand_id
1 'polypeptide(L)'
;MERNSNQSESSSSANSSVELKTLLLENTSNNCILPELEQDGFITPDRKVEELINKDLTKIENLFALKLLFENPLNQFSPGILRNSLVTLADPTPFDYYDKLSVSRLELHIRTWVAVLEKICVTLMRLSKELRDEVYNSLAKFAEIHKKKNQVMHEGIDKNYKSGFNQFNQLQDNKDEGIINKRNYNIDFLLIHLRDTLHSLRDDETWFQEIIRRTKELLKAVLNITPGVLSTVTPGVALPNDNSTILSMLTQLRKGLKFKYPVASYYVDWRIMLIIQHNLSNWSGGTENIISKKFQEMILMEYFWSYLEKEWIDVDNKSILDSQSKFDEVSNKLVKVLRNTGSFINDLAGNEPLALPHTLWFGILDLAQNLIQNSTRVSTHGLCYYLAIESLNRAPSSFIQFKAIEILFHLNNINNQMFSIIEIDFNQYIQKFNESNSTTDSSEKFQNLLTFVNKKCTEDFNLLNYNIEKGKGKGKEKTSSIQYTNLTKKISKLGEILEMIANEMTCPIDHEPTDQLCVLKCQHILSFNNLKKLKQKNCPKCRENIEDNDIRYLPQNVIYKHLYSQFFEAGHILSSIEMENSTNNQYDNDSGNSEVDLMLTKKKKILKAVKLNPNISLKSIFQIGKKQHPTYLNAIKGLKEKNYKNAEHWCKEFLKTYPESYSMRCILAYTYTCLNNYEQAHLYLNEAIKLKEKKPTAWYIRGKIQFKQGNYNDAVKDLTTSIYYNANINNLYTILGISYYNNNNDEYALKTFNIMLKNDPNNYLCLKYCAYIYEKQGKFSDTLKKLKNLLSINEKDSLILCYHGEILSKMKKYDSAIPYFTKANNIDPENVHNLTKRAIIYNILQEYDKALLDFNNIIQLDTSNILAYYCKGLTYFIMEDNSNSMVAFKKCIELDPENDLEKMYLKESSNYLTQISNIDYNSKCLPNYHNLIANISEFANINYDKSLLLMRCKIYIELKKYEDAVLDLDRLFELNDDISFAYLLQKYSDFWLYMCKSYIINYYTQLGITNNFDLYMYRARGVYFMSNLNYNYQFQKNNLNRCTLSLEDNYLSSPQLSITDIFLLFPENDSYDIIWKINIKKMISSDCFIRFIVEESTINTKMDYILKYKDILNLEGIGWISYVPFHSINLKIYLPIQLSIETNKDSIDMQIEYVRITKDYHKERIYFPKMDHLLPFYANNIPETFKDKYFLRKETENLLELKDIINNL
;
A
#
# COMPACT_ATOMS: atom_id res chain seq x y z
N MET A 1 -44.00 10.34 80.87
CA MET A 1 -44.43 9.29 81.83
C MET A 1 -44.44 7.95 81.11
N GLU A 2 -44.40 6.84 81.87
CA GLU A 2 -44.82 5.46 81.55
C GLU A 2 -44.69 4.98 80.08
N ARG A 3 -43.73 4.10 79.73
CA ARG A 3 -43.60 2.66 80.06
C ARG A 3 -44.81 1.80 79.68
N ASN A 4 -44.61 0.92 78.69
CA ASN A 4 -44.58 -0.55 78.82
C ASN A 4 -44.11 -1.14 77.45
N SER A 5 -43.03 -1.93 77.32
CA SER A 5 -42.72 -3.29 77.87
C SER A 5 -43.53 -4.39 77.16
N ASN A 6 -42.99 -5.49 76.59
CA ASN A 6 -41.67 -6.14 76.73
C ASN A 6 -41.28 -6.91 75.42
N GLN A 7 -40.00 -7.07 75.04
CA GLN A 7 -39.06 -8.20 75.35
C GLN A 7 -39.58 -9.61 74.99
N SER A 8 -38.80 -10.55 74.41
CA SER A 8 -37.40 -10.61 73.88
C SER A 8 -37.16 -12.00 73.21
N GLU A 9 -36.11 -12.32 72.44
CA GLU A 9 -34.88 -11.59 72.05
C GLU A 9 -34.63 -11.61 70.50
N SER A 10 -33.64 -12.23 69.81
CA SER A 10 -32.47 -13.06 70.16
C SER A 10 -31.27 -12.93 69.19
N SER A 11 -30.08 -12.64 69.75
CA SER A 11 -28.70 -12.91 69.28
C SER A 11 -28.24 -12.62 67.83
N SER A 12 -27.31 -11.65 67.69
CA SER A 12 -26.22 -11.53 66.68
C SER A 12 -26.59 -11.30 65.19
N SER A 13 -25.83 -10.54 64.37
CA SER A 13 -24.56 -9.81 64.56
C SER A 13 -24.59 -8.47 63.82
N ALA A 14 -23.80 -7.48 64.26
CA ALA A 14 -23.87 -6.11 63.77
C ALA A 14 -22.72 -5.71 62.82
N ASN A 15 -23.02 -4.77 61.92
CA ASN A 15 -22.14 -3.78 61.28
C ASN A 15 -20.80 -4.24 60.65
N SER A 16 -20.75 -4.30 59.31
CA SER A 16 -19.50 -4.10 58.53
C SER A 16 -19.73 -3.58 57.08
N SER A 17 -20.94 -3.14 56.74
CA SER A 17 -21.35 -2.82 55.36
C SER A 17 -21.34 -1.32 54.99
N VAL A 18 -21.00 -0.44 55.93
CA VAL A 18 -21.02 1.02 55.74
C VAL A 18 -19.62 1.60 55.46
N GLU A 19 -18.58 1.08 56.12
CA GLU A 19 -17.19 1.55 55.96
C GLU A 19 -16.59 1.25 54.57
N LEU A 20 -17.10 0.23 53.89
CA LEU A 20 -16.68 -0.15 52.53
C LEU A 20 -17.06 0.87 51.44
N LYS A 21 -17.94 1.84 51.72
CA LYS A 21 -18.29 2.91 50.77
C LYS A 21 -17.45 4.18 50.89
N THR A 22 -16.80 4.42 52.03
CA THR A 22 -15.85 5.53 52.21
C THR A 22 -14.46 5.16 51.66
N LEU A 23 -13.95 3.96 51.98
CA LEU A 23 -12.64 3.46 51.52
C LEU A 23 -12.48 3.35 49.98
N LEU A 24 -13.58 3.32 49.23
CA LEU A 24 -13.57 3.33 47.76
C LEU A 24 -13.57 4.72 47.13
N LEU A 25 -13.71 5.79 47.93
CA LEU A 25 -13.63 7.18 47.47
C LEU A 25 -12.24 7.80 47.68
N GLU A 26 -11.47 7.29 48.65
CA GLU A 26 -10.18 7.84 49.05
C GLU A 26 -9.05 7.44 48.06
N ASN A 27 -9.08 6.21 47.55
CA ASN A 27 -8.01 5.64 46.69
C ASN A 27 -7.90 6.21 45.26
N THR A 28 -8.66 7.24 44.90
CA THR A 28 -8.61 7.88 43.56
C THR A 28 -8.23 9.38 43.59
N SER A 29 -7.82 9.91 44.75
CA SER A 29 -7.44 11.33 44.90
C SER A 29 -6.19 11.59 45.76
N ASN A 30 -5.24 10.64 45.78
CA ASN A 30 -3.98 10.74 46.53
C ASN A 30 -2.99 11.78 45.93
N ASN A 31 -3.31 13.06 46.09
CA ASN A 31 -2.33 14.15 46.08
C ASN A 31 -2.81 15.28 47.02
N CYS A 32 -2.34 15.24 48.27
CA CYS A 32 -2.78 16.14 49.35
C CYS A 32 -2.52 17.63 49.06
N ILE A 33 -1.51 17.93 48.25
CA ILE A 33 -1.10 19.30 47.91
C ILE A 33 -2.21 20.05 47.15
N LEU A 34 -3.01 19.37 46.31
CA LEU A 34 -4.03 20.04 45.50
C LEU A 34 -5.26 20.51 46.31
N PRO A 35 -5.76 19.75 47.31
CA PRO A 35 -6.69 20.23 48.34
C PRO A 35 -6.06 21.19 49.36
N GLU A 36 -4.79 21.01 49.75
CA GLU A 36 -4.09 21.95 50.65
C GLU A 36 -4.03 23.36 50.02
N LEU A 37 -3.68 23.46 48.74
CA LEU A 37 -3.71 24.72 47.99
C LEU A 37 -5.11 25.36 47.90
N GLU A 38 -6.20 24.57 47.96
CA GLU A 38 -7.56 25.13 48.05
C GLU A 38 -7.87 25.70 49.43
N GLN A 39 -7.38 25.04 50.49
CA GLN A 39 -7.51 25.51 51.87
C GLN A 39 -6.66 26.77 52.14
N ASP A 40 -5.49 26.88 51.51
CA ASP A 40 -4.64 28.08 51.48
C ASP A 40 -5.22 29.23 50.62
N GLY A 41 -6.34 29.01 49.93
CA GLY A 41 -7.06 30.04 49.15
C GLY A 41 -6.67 30.17 47.68
N PHE A 42 -5.83 29.29 47.14
CA PHE A 42 -5.47 29.24 45.71
C PHE A 42 -6.56 28.50 44.90
N ILE A 43 -7.74 29.11 44.80
CA ILE A 43 -8.96 28.48 44.22
C ILE A 43 -8.86 28.30 42.68
N THR A 44 -8.14 29.16 41.95
CA THR A 44 -8.06 29.09 40.48
C THR A 44 -6.88 28.25 39.98
N PRO A 45 -7.01 27.52 38.84
CA PRO A 45 -5.91 26.69 38.30
C PRO A 45 -4.61 27.46 38.06
N ASP A 46 -4.69 28.67 37.50
CA ASP A 46 -3.54 29.56 37.30
C ASP A 46 -2.76 29.80 38.60
N ARG A 47 -3.45 30.17 39.68
CA ARG A 47 -2.82 30.45 40.99
C ARG A 47 -2.16 29.23 41.60
N LYS A 48 -2.77 28.04 41.47
CA LYS A 48 -2.15 26.78 41.93
C LYS A 48 -0.86 26.48 41.15
N VAL A 49 -0.82 26.80 39.86
CA VAL A 49 0.39 26.64 39.04
C VAL A 49 1.47 27.66 39.41
N GLU A 50 1.14 28.93 39.63
CA GLU A 50 2.10 29.94 40.11
C GLU A 50 2.78 29.48 41.40
N GLU A 51 1.99 29.05 42.38
CA GLU A 51 2.48 28.58 43.67
C GLU A 51 3.31 27.28 43.55
N LEU A 52 2.95 26.35 42.64
CA LEU A 52 3.73 25.13 42.38
C LEU A 52 5.05 25.40 41.63
N ILE A 53 5.12 26.44 40.79
CA ILE A 53 6.34 26.86 40.07
C ILE A 53 7.29 27.65 41.00
N ASN A 54 6.73 28.44 41.92
CA ASN A 54 7.51 29.12 42.97
C ASN A 54 8.03 28.14 44.04
N LYS A 55 7.35 26.99 44.20
CA LYS A 55 7.81 25.85 45.00
C LYS A 55 8.88 25.04 44.26
N ASP A 56 9.64 24.28 45.05
CA ASP A 56 10.78 23.50 44.59
C ASP A 56 10.38 22.33 43.66
N LEU A 57 10.55 22.52 42.35
CA LEU A 57 10.34 21.52 41.30
C LEU A 57 11.47 20.48 41.20
N THR A 58 12.39 20.39 42.17
CA THR A 58 13.17 19.14 42.35
C THR A 58 12.34 18.04 43.01
N LYS A 59 11.25 18.40 43.71
CA LYS A 59 10.38 17.46 44.43
C LYS A 59 9.36 16.81 43.48
N ILE A 60 9.34 15.47 43.53
CA ILE A 60 8.47 14.62 42.70
C ILE A 60 6.97 14.94 42.95
N GLU A 61 6.60 15.22 44.19
CA GLU A 61 5.21 15.55 44.59
C GLU A 61 4.70 16.84 43.91
N ASN A 62 5.53 17.88 43.84
CA ASN A 62 5.20 19.15 43.19
C ASN A 62 5.04 18.94 41.67
N LEU A 63 5.93 18.17 41.03
CA LEU A 63 5.79 17.77 39.62
C LEU A 63 4.49 16.99 39.37
N PHE A 64 4.14 16.07 40.26
CA PHE A 64 2.93 15.27 40.11
C PHE A 64 1.66 16.11 40.27
N ALA A 65 1.64 17.06 41.22
CA ALA A 65 0.56 18.05 41.34
C ALA A 65 0.44 18.92 40.07
N LEU A 66 1.56 19.38 39.52
CA LEU A 66 1.63 20.18 38.30
C LEU A 66 1.11 19.39 37.07
N LYS A 67 1.52 18.12 36.93
CA LYS A 67 1.04 17.20 35.89
C LYS A 67 -0.47 17.03 35.92
N LEU A 68 -1.04 16.72 37.09
CA LEU A 68 -2.49 16.53 37.26
C LEU A 68 -3.30 17.79 36.92
N LEU A 69 -2.77 18.99 37.22
CA LEU A 69 -3.41 20.25 36.85
C LEU A 69 -3.50 20.43 35.32
N PHE A 70 -2.45 20.12 34.58
CA PHE A 70 -2.45 20.28 33.12
C PHE A 70 -3.18 19.17 32.36
N GLU A 71 -3.09 17.92 32.83
CA GLU A 71 -3.80 16.78 32.23
C GLU A 71 -5.32 16.86 32.39
N ASN A 72 -5.83 17.53 33.43
CA ASN A 72 -7.26 17.75 33.59
C ASN A 72 -7.79 18.60 32.42
N PRO A 73 -8.71 18.06 31.57
CA PRO A 73 -9.20 18.79 30.40
C PRO A 73 -10.02 20.02 30.77
N LEU A 74 -10.69 20.03 31.94
CA LEU A 74 -11.60 21.08 32.39
C LEU A 74 -10.86 22.34 32.89
N ASN A 75 -9.62 22.19 33.37
CA ASN A 75 -8.81 23.32 33.79
C ASN A 75 -8.49 24.24 32.60
N GLN A 76 -8.73 25.54 32.74
CA GLN A 76 -8.30 26.57 31.80
C GLN A 76 -7.15 27.37 32.41
N PHE A 77 -6.19 27.76 31.58
CA PHE A 77 -4.99 28.47 32.00
C PHE A 77 -4.74 29.69 31.12
N SER A 78 -4.19 30.77 31.70
CA SER A 78 -3.82 31.94 30.90
C SER A 78 -2.49 31.72 30.15
N PRO A 79 -2.27 32.41 29.00
CA PRO A 79 -1.04 32.28 28.22
C PRO A 79 0.25 32.62 28.99
N GLY A 80 0.17 33.47 30.01
CA GLY A 80 1.31 33.79 30.89
C GLY A 80 1.75 32.59 31.73
N ILE A 81 0.78 31.88 32.34
CA ILE A 81 1.05 30.68 33.12
C ILE A 81 1.59 29.55 32.25
N LEU A 82 1.00 29.33 31.07
CA LEU A 82 1.49 28.35 30.11
C LEU A 82 2.92 28.67 29.65
N ARG A 83 3.26 29.94 29.40
CA ARG A 83 4.63 30.38 29.07
C ARG A 83 5.62 30.08 30.20
N ASN A 84 5.29 30.48 31.42
CA ASN A 84 6.19 30.33 32.57
C ASN A 84 6.41 28.84 32.91
N SER A 85 5.35 28.03 32.83
CA SER A 85 5.41 26.57 32.97
C SER A 85 6.33 25.94 31.92
N LEU A 86 6.20 26.36 30.66
CA LEU A 86 7.01 25.84 29.56
C LEU A 86 8.49 26.19 29.72
N VAL A 87 8.83 27.43 30.09
CA VAL A 87 10.22 27.87 30.33
C VAL A 87 10.83 27.08 31.49
N THR A 88 10.11 26.97 32.61
CA THR A 88 10.63 26.31 33.82
C THR A 88 10.86 24.81 33.60
N LEU A 89 9.97 24.14 32.86
CA LEU A 89 10.13 22.71 32.51
C LEU A 89 11.17 22.48 31.39
N ALA A 90 11.49 23.50 30.59
CA ALA A 90 12.57 23.41 29.61
C ALA A 90 13.97 23.56 30.22
N ASP A 91 14.13 23.91 31.50
CA ASP A 91 15.44 23.97 32.16
C ASP A 91 15.92 22.57 32.60
N PRO A 92 17.07 22.08 32.09
CA PRO A 92 17.66 20.82 32.52
C PRO A 92 18.66 20.95 33.68
N THR A 93 19.00 22.16 34.16
CA THR A 93 19.94 22.34 35.28
C THR A 93 19.57 21.58 36.58
N PRO A 94 18.28 21.33 36.92
CA PRO A 94 17.92 20.63 38.16
C PRO A 94 18.18 19.11 38.16
N PHE A 95 18.87 18.54 37.16
CA PHE A 95 19.08 17.10 37.00
C PHE A 95 20.53 16.64 37.17
N ASP A 96 20.81 15.97 38.29
CA ASP A 96 21.98 15.11 38.42
C ASP A 96 21.82 13.82 37.57
N TYR A 97 22.95 13.29 37.12
CA TYR A 97 23.08 12.00 36.41
C TYR A 97 23.31 10.83 37.37
N TYR A 98 23.82 11.09 38.59
CA TYR A 98 24.22 10.07 39.57
C TYR A 98 23.17 9.75 40.63
N ASP A 99 22.13 10.58 40.78
CA ASP A 99 21.02 10.32 41.72
C ASP A 99 20.19 9.10 41.29
N LYS A 100 19.86 8.27 42.29
CA LYS A 100 19.12 7.01 42.16
C LYS A 100 17.62 7.21 41.84
N LEU A 101 17.01 8.31 42.29
CA LEU A 101 15.61 8.67 41.98
C LEU A 101 15.46 9.37 40.61
N SER A 102 16.58 9.67 39.95
CA SER A 102 16.64 10.62 38.85
C SER A 102 16.07 10.13 37.51
N VAL A 103 15.66 8.86 37.39
CA VAL A 103 15.03 8.29 36.17
C VAL A 103 13.51 8.43 36.20
N SER A 104 12.82 8.00 37.26
CA SER A 104 11.38 8.23 37.41
C SER A 104 11.07 9.73 37.51
N ARG A 105 11.90 10.51 38.21
CA ARG A 105 11.79 11.98 38.23
C ARG A 105 11.95 12.59 36.82
N LEU A 106 12.87 12.07 36.00
CA LEU A 106 13.08 12.53 34.61
C LEU A 106 11.88 12.19 33.72
N GLU A 107 11.34 10.97 33.81
CA GLU A 107 10.12 10.63 33.07
C GLU A 107 8.94 11.51 33.50
N LEU A 108 8.71 11.69 34.81
CA LEU A 108 7.65 12.54 35.32
C LEU A 108 7.79 13.99 34.84
N HIS A 109 9.01 14.54 34.84
CA HIS A 109 9.31 15.88 34.34
C HIS A 109 8.96 16.02 32.86
N ILE A 110 9.41 15.09 32.02
CA ILE A 110 9.14 15.11 30.59
C ILE A 110 7.64 14.88 30.31
N ARG A 111 6.93 14.03 31.07
CA ARG A 111 5.46 13.90 31.01
C ARG A 111 4.75 15.19 31.40
N THR A 112 5.24 15.91 32.41
CA THR A 112 4.68 17.21 32.84
C THR A 112 4.90 18.27 31.75
N TRP A 113 6.07 18.26 31.11
CA TRP A 113 6.39 19.14 29.98
C TRP A 113 5.50 18.85 28.75
N VAL A 114 5.24 17.57 28.44
CA VAL A 114 4.26 17.15 27.42
C VAL A 114 2.85 17.66 27.77
N ALA A 115 2.39 17.50 29.01
CA ALA A 115 1.07 17.97 29.43
C ALA A 115 0.89 19.49 29.26
N VAL A 116 1.90 20.29 29.63
CA VAL A 116 1.93 21.74 29.36
C VAL A 116 1.91 22.03 27.85
N LEU A 117 2.72 21.34 27.06
CA LEU A 117 2.85 21.61 25.63
C LEU A 117 1.57 21.24 24.85
N GLU A 118 0.90 20.15 25.20
CA GLU A 118 -0.41 19.79 24.64
C GLU A 118 -1.51 20.75 25.08
N LYS A 119 -1.46 21.27 26.31
CA LYS A 119 -2.38 22.34 26.76
C LYS A 119 -2.15 23.64 25.97
N ILE A 120 -0.89 23.97 25.64
CA ILE A 120 -0.55 25.08 24.73
C ILE A 120 -1.14 24.86 23.34
N CYS A 121 -1.06 23.65 22.77
CA CYS A 121 -1.68 23.37 21.47
C CYS A 121 -3.19 23.66 21.44
N VAL A 122 -3.93 23.26 22.48
CA VAL A 122 -5.39 23.46 22.58
C VAL A 122 -5.76 24.95 22.82
N THR A 123 -4.83 25.73 23.36
CA THR A 123 -5.03 27.14 23.72
C THR A 123 -4.66 28.08 22.57
N LEU A 124 -5.25 29.28 22.52
CA LEU A 124 -4.93 30.35 21.54
C LEU A 124 -3.58 31.03 21.84
N MET A 125 -2.51 30.24 22.05
CA MET A 125 -1.21 30.74 22.46
C MET A 125 -0.15 30.53 21.36
N ARG A 126 0.37 31.63 20.80
CA ARG A 126 1.49 31.61 19.86
C ARG A 126 2.83 31.71 20.59
N LEU A 127 3.69 30.71 20.43
CA LEU A 127 5.09 30.75 20.88
C LEU A 127 5.95 31.59 19.91
N SER A 128 6.76 32.49 20.46
CA SER A 128 7.77 33.24 19.69
C SER A 128 8.84 32.30 19.13
N LYS A 129 9.64 32.79 18.17
CA LYS A 129 10.69 31.96 17.56
C LYS A 129 11.80 31.66 18.56
N GLU A 130 12.24 32.65 19.32
CA GLU A 130 13.34 32.52 20.29
C GLU A 130 13.00 31.49 21.37
N LEU A 131 11.81 31.59 21.97
CA LEU A 131 11.33 30.65 22.99
C LEU A 131 11.19 29.22 22.43
N ARG A 132 10.77 29.08 21.17
CA ARG A 132 10.66 27.77 20.50
C ARG A 132 12.03 27.15 20.24
N ASP A 133 12.97 27.93 19.73
CA ASP A 133 14.35 27.50 19.48
C ASP A 133 15.05 27.15 20.82
N GLU A 134 14.81 27.92 21.89
CA GLU A 134 15.28 27.65 23.26
C GLU A 134 14.74 26.32 23.82
N VAL A 135 13.41 26.15 23.82
CA VAL A 135 12.72 24.94 24.29
C VAL A 135 13.14 23.71 23.48
N TYR A 136 13.38 23.86 22.17
CA TYR A 136 13.91 22.79 21.31
C TYR A 136 15.35 22.42 21.66
N ASN A 137 16.24 23.41 21.85
CA ASN A 137 17.64 23.18 22.23
C ASN A 137 17.78 22.46 23.59
N SER A 138 16.78 22.56 24.47
CA SER A 138 16.74 21.78 25.72
C SER A 138 16.46 20.29 25.51
N LEU A 139 15.73 19.87 24.46
CA LEU A 139 15.49 18.44 24.17
C LEU A 139 16.80 17.67 23.97
N ALA A 140 17.79 18.30 23.33
CA ALA A 140 19.14 17.74 23.16
C ALA A 140 19.79 17.37 24.50
N LYS A 141 19.66 18.26 25.48
CA LYS A 141 20.20 18.09 26.85
C LYS A 141 19.44 16.98 27.60
N PHE A 142 18.12 16.94 27.50
CA PHE A 142 17.30 15.87 28.12
C PHE A 142 17.55 14.49 27.51
N ALA A 143 17.74 14.40 26.19
CA ALA A 143 18.17 13.16 25.52
C ALA A 143 19.56 12.70 25.98
N GLU A 144 20.48 13.64 26.23
CA GLU A 144 21.79 13.31 26.80
C GLU A 144 21.69 12.84 28.26
N ILE A 145 20.86 13.50 29.08
CA ILE A 145 20.57 13.08 30.46
C ILE A 145 20.01 11.65 30.48
N HIS A 146 19.10 11.31 29.57
CA HIS A 146 18.58 9.94 29.45
C HIS A 146 19.70 8.94 29.11
N LYS A 147 20.51 9.21 28.06
CA LYS A 147 21.61 8.29 27.68
C LYS A 147 22.63 8.09 28.80
N LYS A 148 23.07 9.17 29.46
CA LYS A 148 24.03 9.10 30.58
C LYS A 148 23.48 8.26 31.75
N LYS A 149 22.19 8.43 32.11
CA LYS A 149 21.55 7.64 33.18
C LYS A 149 21.40 6.16 32.85
N ASN A 150 21.08 5.82 31.60
CA ASN A 150 21.05 4.42 31.15
C ASN A 150 22.42 3.75 31.29
N GLN A 151 23.52 4.46 31.00
CA GLN A 151 24.90 3.96 31.19
C GLN A 151 25.25 3.79 32.68
N VAL A 152 24.95 4.78 33.53
CA VAL A 152 25.17 4.69 34.99
C VAL A 152 24.37 3.54 35.63
N MET A 153 23.13 3.30 35.19
CA MET A 153 22.32 2.15 35.65
C MET A 153 22.88 0.80 35.20
N HIS A 154 23.65 0.75 34.11
CA HIS A 154 24.29 -0.48 33.62
C HIS A 154 25.52 -0.83 34.47
N GLU A 155 26.45 0.11 34.64
CA GLU A 155 27.79 -0.12 35.21
C GLU A 155 27.81 -0.16 36.75
N GLY A 156 26.84 0.46 37.41
CA GLY A 156 26.72 0.51 38.87
C GLY A 156 27.40 1.74 39.49
N ILE A 157 26.83 2.22 40.60
CA ILE A 157 27.22 3.49 41.24
C ILE A 157 28.59 3.39 41.93
N ASP A 158 28.99 2.20 42.37
CA ASP A 158 30.10 1.98 43.31
C ASP A 158 31.51 1.90 42.68
N LYS A 159 31.77 2.54 41.54
CA LYS A 159 33.09 2.56 40.88
C LYS A 159 33.57 3.95 40.40
N ASN A 160 33.97 4.80 41.36
CA ASN A 160 34.99 5.86 41.24
C ASN A 160 35.04 6.69 39.92
N TYR A 161 33.89 7.19 39.44
CA TYR A 161 33.81 8.06 38.27
C TYR A 161 34.25 9.51 38.51
N LYS A 162 35.54 9.75 38.82
CA LYS A 162 36.07 11.12 39.05
C LYS A 162 37.27 11.55 38.18
N SER A 163 37.75 10.72 37.26
CA SER A 163 38.84 11.05 36.34
C SER A 163 38.68 10.34 34.98
N GLY A 164 38.24 11.06 33.94
CA GLY A 164 38.10 10.48 32.58
C GLY A 164 37.17 11.21 31.59
N PHE A 165 36.47 12.27 32.00
CA PHE A 165 35.38 12.86 31.20
C PHE A 165 35.75 13.39 29.80
N ASN A 166 37.05 13.63 29.53
CA ASN A 166 37.53 14.21 28.26
C ASN A 166 37.77 13.17 27.13
N GLN A 167 37.66 11.86 27.39
CA GLN A 167 37.92 10.82 26.37
C GLN A 167 36.67 10.38 25.58
N PHE A 168 35.48 10.86 25.92
CA PHE A 168 34.20 10.42 25.35
C PHE A 168 33.96 10.73 23.85
N ASN A 169 34.87 11.45 23.18
CA ASN A 169 34.72 11.86 21.78
C ASN A 169 35.39 10.93 20.75
N GLN A 170 36.00 9.80 21.16
CA GLN A 170 36.87 9.00 20.27
C GLN A 170 36.57 7.50 20.17
N LEU A 171 35.49 6.98 20.76
CA LEU A 171 35.12 5.57 20.59
C LEU A 171 34.13 5.37 19.43
N GLN A 172 34.67 4.83 18.34
CA GLN A 172 33.95 4.32 17.17
C GLN A 172 33.87 2.79 17.23
N ASP A 173 32.73 2.27 16.78
CA ASP A 173 32.49 0.96 16.16
C ASP A 173 32.78 -0.36 16.94
N ASN A 174 31.84 -1.30 16.78
CA ASN A 174 32.00 -2.76 16.87
C ASN A 174 32.31 -3.43 18.24
N LYS A 175 31.29 -3.50 19.13
CA LYS A 175 30.74 -4.76 19.73
C LYS A 175 29.82 -4.44 20.92
N ASP A 176 28.49 -4.54 20.75
CA ASP A 176 27.51 -4.05 21.74
C ASP A 176 26.21 -4.88 21.83
N GLU A 177 26.24 -6.18 21.54
CA GLU A 177 25.05 -7.06 21.51
C GLU A 177 24.43 -7.37 22.90
N GLY A 178 24.96 -6.79 23.98
CA GLY A 178 24.51 -7.03 25.37
C GLY A 178 23.61 -5.96 26.00
N ILE A 179 23.29 -4.87 25.30
CA ILE A 179 22.78 -3.60 25.89
C ILE A 179 21.39 -3.68 26.57
N ILE A 180 20.55 -4.67 26.27
CA ILE A 180 19.08 -4.61 26.41
C ILE A 180 18.54 -4.40 27.86
N ASN A 181 19.25 -4.81 28.91
CA ASN A 181 18.63 -5.18 30.19
C ASN A 181 18.04 -4.06 31.09
N LYS A 182 18.20 -2.75 30.84
CA LYS A 182 17.71 -1.66 31.75
C LYS A 182 17.29 -0.34 31.07
N ARG A 183 16.57 -0.37 29.95
CA ARG A 183 16.19 0.84 29.20
C ARG A 183 14.75 1.30 29.48
N ASN A 184 14.55 2.52 29.99
CA ASN A 184 13.21 3.10 30.20
C ASN A 184 12.66 3.75 28.91
N TYR A 185 12.03 2.93 28.07
CA TYR A 185 11.53 3.31 26.75
C TYR A 185 10.43 4.39 26.74
N ASN A 186 9.76 4.69 27.87
CA ASN A 186 8.83 5.82 27.93
C ASN A 186 9.54 7.14 27.62
N ILE A 187 10.79 7.32 28.06
CA ILE A 187 11.55 8.56 27.82
C ILE A 187 11.92 8.69 26.33
N ASP A 188 12.28 7.59 25.66
CA ASP A 188 12.49 7.56 24.21
C ASP A 188 11.25 8.02 23.43
N PHE A 189 10.06 7.52 23.80
CA PHE A 189 8.79 7.95 23.20
C PHE A 189 8.50 9.45 23.45
N LEU A 190 8.60 9.90 24.70
CA LEU A 190 8.25 11.26 25.10
C LEU A 190 9.14 12.33 24.45
N LEU A 191 10.44 12.06 24.25
CA LEU A 191 11.35 13.00 23.59
C LEU A 191 10.99 13.21 22.10
N ILE A 192 10.55 12.16 21.41
CA ILE A 192 10.10 12.24 20.01
C ILE A 192 8.75 12.95 19.93
N HIS A 193 7.83 12.65 20.84
CA HIS A 193 6.55 13.34 20.95
C HIS A 193 6.73 14.85 21.17
N LEU A 194 7.62 15.27 22.08
CA LEU A 194 7.91 16.69 22.30
C LEU A 194 8.47 17.38 21.05
N ARG A 195 9.45 16.75 20.36
CA ARG A 195 9.99 17.26 19.09
C ARG A 195 8.88 17.51 18.08
N ASP A 196 8.07 16.49 17.81
CA ASP A 196 7.03 16.59 16.78
C ASP A 196 5.90 17.54 17.19
N THR A 197 5.60 17.68 18.48
CA THR A 197 4.71 18.74 18.98
C THR A 197 5.28 20.14 18.75
N LEU A 198 6.57 20.39 19.03
CA LEU A 198 7.21 21.68 18.73
C LEU A 198 7.25 22.00 17.22
N HIS A 199 7.45 20.99 16.36
CA HIS A 199 7.35 21.12 14.90
C HIS A 199 5.91 21.45 14.45
N SER A 200 4.90 20.96 15.16
CA SER A 200 3.49 21.13 14.78
C SER A 200 2.88 22.49 15.13
N LEU A 201 3.38 23.16 16.18
CA LEU A 201 2.87 24.44 16.66
C LEU A 201 3.06 25.53 15.59
N ARG A 202 1.98 26.16 15.14
CA ARG A 202 2.01 27.18 14.08
C ARG A 202 2.31 28.60 14.61
N ASP A 203 2.55 29.49 13.65
CA ASP A 203 2.46 30.96 13.80
C ASP A 203 1.04 31.51 13.52
N ASP A 204 0.19 30.68 12.92
CA ASP A 204 -1.14 31.01 12.40
C ASP A 204 -2.17 30.16 13.16
N GLU A 205 -2.93 30.89 13.97
CA GLU A 205 -3.91 30.42 14.95
C GLU A 205 -5.18 29.85 14.28
N THR A 206 -5.52 30.35 13.10
CA THR A 206 -6.79 30.10 12.41
C THR A 206 -6.93 28.65 11.95
N TRP A 207 -5.85 28.08 11.42
CA TRP A 207 -5.83 26.74 10.83
C TRP A 207 -6.05 25.62 11.86
N PHE A 208 -5.51 25.77 13.07
CA PHE A 208 -5.63 24.73 14.10
C PHE A 208 -7.04 24.70 14.70
N GLN A 209 -7.64 25.88 14.95
CA GLN A 209 -9.04 25.99 15.35
C GLN A 209 -9.99 25.43 14.28
N GLU A 210 -9.72 25.67 12.99
CA GLU A 210 -10.50 25.08 11.89
C GLU A 210 -10.42 23.54 11.86
N ILE A 211 -9.29 22.94 12.27
CA ILE A 211 -9.15 21.48 12.39
C ILE A 211 -9.88 20.93 13.62
N ILE A 212 -9.75 21.55 14.79
CA ILE A 212 -10.53 21.17 15.98
C ILE A 212 -12.02 21.25 15.66
N ARG A 213 -12.47 22.33 15.01
CA ARG A 213 -13.85 22.51 14.57
C ARG A 213 -14.30 21.42 13.59
N ARG A 214 -13.53 21.14 12.52
CA ARG A 214 -13.84 20.05 11.57
C ARG A 214 -13.90 18.69 12.25
N THR A 215 -13.01 18.41 13.19
CA THR A 215 -13.00 17.15 13.95
C THR A 215 -14.23 17.07 14.86
N LYS A 216 -14.59 18.16 15.55
CA LYS A 216 -15.78 18.24 16.40
C LYS A 216 -17.07 18.01 15.60
N GLU A 217 -17.22 18.64 14.43
CA GLU A 217 -18.40 18.46 13.58
C GLU A 217 -18.46 17.09 12.88
N LEU A 218 -17.32 16.52 12.46
CA LEU A 218 -17.28 15.16 11.91
C LEU A 218 -17.60 14.10 12.98
N LEU A 219 -17.05 14.23 14.20
CA LEU A 219 -17.41 13.37 15.34
C LEU A 219 -18.90 13.49 15.69
N LYS A 220 -19.46 14.71 15.69
CA LYS A 220 -20.89 14.93 15.90
C LYS A 220 -21.75 14.22 14.85
N ALA A 221 -21.33 14.23 13.59
CA ALA A 221 -22.05 13.57 12.50
C ALA A 221 -21.99 12.03 12.62
N VAL A 222 -20.79 11.47 12.85
CA VAL A 222 -20.60 10.00 12.98
C VAL A 222 -21.30 9.43 14.21
N LEU A 223 -21.34 10.16 15.32
CA LEU A 223 -21.99 9.74 16.57
C LEU A 223 -23.47 10.19 16.66
N ASN A 224 -23.97 10.92 15.66
CA ASN A 224 -25.29 11.54 15.61
C ASN A 224 -25.65 12.35 16.87
N ILE A 225 -24.79 13.32 17.21
CA ILE A 225 -24.89 14.15 18.42
C ILE A 225 -25.71 15.44 18.20
N THR A 226 -25.68 16.02 17.01
CA THR A 226 -26.45 17.23 16.66
C THR A 226 -27.10 17.09 15.27
N PRO A 227 -28.43 16.96 15.18
CA PRO A 227 -29.15 16.87 13.91
C PRO A 227 -29.17 18.23 13.20
N GLY A 228 -28.67 18.29 11.95
CA GLY A 228 -28.79 19.48 11.09
C GLY A 228 -27.60 19.76 10.16
N VAL A 229 -26.38 19.42 10.57
CA VAL A 229 -25.13 19.74 9.81
C VAL A 229 -25.05 18.99 8.46
N LEU A 230 -25.75 17.85 8.35
CA LEU A 230 -25.85 17.01 7.14
C LEU A 230 -26.37 17.73 5.88
N SER A 231 -26.96 18.93 6.01
CA SER A 231 -27.37 19.77 4.88
C SER A 231 -26.23 20.60 4.26
N THR A 232 -25.08 20.69 4.94
CA THR A 232 -23.94 21.56 4.55
C THR A 232 -22.65 20.80 4.21
N VAL A 233 -22.58 19.51 4.57
CA VAL A 233 -21.51 18.61 4.10
C VAL A 233 -21.91 18.07 2.72
N THR A 234 -20.97 18.07 1.77
CA THR A 234 -21.20 17.77 0.35
C THR A 234 -21.96 16.45 0.11
N PRO A 235 -22.87 16.39 -0.88
CA PRO A 235 -23.67 15.20 -1.15
C PRO A 235 -22.78 14.00 -1.48
N GLY A 236 -22.93 12.92 -0.71
CA GLY A 236 -22.10 11.71 -0.82
C GLY A 236 -21.82 11.00 0.51
N VAL A 237 -22.09 11.63 1.66
CA VAL A 237 -21.99 10.97 2.98
C VAL A 237 -23.20 10.06 3.20
N ALA A 238 -23.00 8.75 3.14
CA ALA A 238 -24.02 7.74 3.45
C ALA A 238 -24.23 7.57 4.96
N LEU A 239 -25.43 7.15 5.37
CA LEU A 239 -25.73 6.79 6.76
C LEU A 239 -24.92 5.55 7.22
N PRO A 240 -24.66 5.40 8.53
CA PRO A 240 -23.76 4.38 9.04
C PRO A 240 -24.33 2.96 8.88
N ASN A 241 -23.56 2.10 8.21
CA ASN A 241 -23.79 0.65 8.16
C ASN A 241 -22.50 -0.19 8.32
N ASP A 242 -21.31 0.36 8.09
CA ASP A 242 -20.06 -0.41 7.97
C ASP A 242 -18.84 0.22 8.66
N ASN A 243 -17.83 -0.62 8.93
CA ASN A 243 -16.49 -0.27 9.47
C ASN A 243 -15.77 0.85 8.67
N SER A 244 -16.17 1.06 7.42
CA SER A 244 -15.67 2.11 6.54
C SER A 244 -15.89 3.52 7.09
N THR A 245 -16.87 3.74 7.99
CA THR A 245 -17.23 5.07 8.51
C THR A 245 -16.16 5.70 9.40
N ILE A 246 -15.71 5.02 10.47
CA ILE A 246 -14.59 5.49 11.31
C ILE A 246 -13.33 5.67 10.47
N LEU A 247 -12.98 4.68 9.65
CA LEU A 247 -11.76 4.71 8.86
C LEU A 247 -11.75 5.83 7.80
N SER A 248 -12.89 6.09 7.15
CA SER A 248 -13.01 7.19 6.19
C SER A 248 -13.02 8.56 6.87
N MET A 249 -13.66 8.72 8.04
CA MET A 249 -13.57 9.95 8.84
C MET A 249 -12.12 10.29 9.19
N LEU A 250 -11.38 9.32 9.73
CA LEU A 250 -9.95 9.48 10.06
C LEU A 250 -9.11 9.78 8.80
N THR A 251 -9.42 9.14 7.67
CA THR A 251 -8.75 9.40 6.38
C THR A 251 -9.04 10.82 5.84
N GLN A 252 -10.27 11.33 6.02
CA GLN A 252 -10.62 12.71 5.65
C GLN A 252 -9.90 13.73 6.55
N LEU A 253 -9.83 13.48 7.86
CA LEU A 253 -9.07 14.30 8.81
C LEU A 253 -7.57 14.34 8.45
N ARG A 254 -6.98 13.17 8.19
CA ARG A 254 -5.57 13.05 7.76
C ARG A 254 -5.28 13.82 6.46
N LYS A 255 -6.21 13.81 5.49
CA LYS A 255 -6.11 14.61 4.25
C LYS A 255 -6.17 16.13 4.49
N GLY A 256 -6.78 16.58 5.60
CA GLY A 256 -6.81 17.99 6.00
C GLY A 256 -5.57 18.48 6.78
N LEU A 257 -4.82 17.55 7.40
CA LEU A 257 -3.67 17.85 8.26
C LEU A 257 -2.38 18.09 7.47
N LYS A 258 -2.13 19.36 7.11
CA LYS A 258 -0.84 19.84 6.58
C LYS A 258 -0.12 20.75 7.59
N PHE A 259 0.95 20.24 8.20
CA PHE A 259 1.80 21.00 9.12
C PHE A 259 2.72 22.00 8.38
N LYS A 260 3.17 23.05 9.08
CA LYS A 260 4.06 24.09 8.52
C LYS A 260 5.51 23.57 8.35
N TYR A 261 5.92 22.70 9.26
CA TYR A 261 7.20 22.02 9.26
C TYR A 261 6.95 20.50 9.13
N PRO A 262 7.91 19.72 8.60
CA PRO A 262 7.82 18.27 8.60
C PRO A 262 7.61 17.73 10.04
N VAL A 263 6.66 16.81 10.18
CA VAL A 263 6.41 15.99 11.38
C VAL A 263 6.39 14.54 10.95
N ALA A 264 6.75 13.62 11.84
CA ALA A 264 6.72 12.20 11.52
C ALA A 264 5.30 11.71 11.19
N SER A 265 5.19 10.72 10.32
CA SER A 265 3.92 10.15 9.85
C SER A 265 3.03 9.59 10.97
N TYR A 266 3.63 8.95 11.99
CA TYR A 266 2.93 8.46 13.19
C TYR A 266 2.21 9.61 13.95
N TYR A 267 2.84 10.78 13.97
CA TYR A 267 2.38 11.92 14.76
C TYR A 267 1.09 12.53 14.18
N VAL A 268 0.83 12.37 12.88
CA VAL A 268 -0.42 12.83 12.25
C VAL A 268 -1.63 12.09 12.80
N ASP A 269 -1.55 10.76 12.93
CA ASP A 269 -2.62 9.95 13.53
C ASP A 269 -2.73 10.17 15.04
N TRP A 270 -1.59 10.27 15.74
CA TRP A 270 -1.51 10.60 17.16
C TRP A 270 -2.27 11.88 17.51
N ARG A 271 -2.11 12.95 16.70
CA ARG A 271 -2.84 14.21 16.92
C ARG A 271 -4.32 14.11 16.62
N ILE A 272 -4.76 13.28 15.67
CA ILE A 272 -6.19 13.01 15.48
C ILE A 272 -6.77 12.36 16.75
N MET A 273 -6.09 11.36 17.32
CA MET A 273 -6.51 10.71 18.57
C MET A 273 -6.58 11.67 19.76
N LEU A 274 -5.56 12.52 19.98
CA LEU A 274 -5.60 13.51 21.07
C LEU A 274 -6.74 14.54 20.90
N ILE A 275 -7.02 14.99 19.68
CA ILE A 275 -8.15 15.89 19.39
C ILE A 275 -9.50 15.18 19.63
N ILE A 276 -9.62 13.90 19.27
CA ILE A 276 -10.80 13.07 19.57
C ILE A 276 -10.98 12.93 21.10
N GLN A 277 -9.93 12.58 21.83
CA GLN A 277 -9.95 12.42 23.28
C GLN A 277 -10.34 13.72 24.00
N HIS A 278 -9.81 14.87 23.57
CA HIS A 278 -10.17 16.16 24.12
C HIS A 278 -11.67 16.48 23.90
N ASN A 279 -12.18 16.33 22.67
CA ASN A 279 -13.60 16.58 22.37
C ASN A 279 -14.54 15.65 23.15
N LEU A 280 -14.26 14.35 23.19
CA LEU A 280 -15.05 13.37 23.95
C LEU A 280 -15.05 13.66 25.46
N SER A 281 -13.95 14.18 26.00
CA SER A 281 -13.84 14.56 27.42
C SER A 281 -14.67 15.81 27.74
N ASN A 282 -14.62 16.83 26.88
CA ASN A 282 -15.46 18.03 27.02
C ASN A 282 -16.96 17.71 26.96
N TRP A 283 -17.34 16.67 26.20
CA TRP A 283 -18.73 16.21 26.11
C TRP A 283 -19.22 15.35 27.27
N SER A 284 -18.33 14.84 28.12
CA SER A 284 -18.66 13.87 29.19
C SER A 284 -18.47 14.38 30.62
N GLY A 285 -17.76 15.50 30.79
CA GLY A 285 -17.67 16.21 32.07
C GLY A 285 -17.55 17.75 31.94
N GLY A 286 -17.67 18.30 30.73
CA GLY A 286 -17.62 19.74 30.49
C GLY A 286 -19.00 20.39 30.40
N THR A 287 -19.03 21.69 30.08
CA THR A 287 -20.25 22.52 30.05
C THR A 287 -21.34 22.04 29.10
N GLU A 288 -21.01 21.23 28.09
CA GLU A 288 -21.98 20.70 27.12
C GLU A 288 -22.71 19.43 27.62
N ASN A 289 -22.12 18.65 28.55
CA ASN A 289 -22.67 17.42 29.16
C ASN A 289 -23.55 16.54 28.23
N ILE A 290 -23.05 16.30 27.02
CA ILE A 290 -23.78 15.62 25.94
C ILE A 290 -23.85 14.12 26.17
N ILE A 291 -22.72 13.47 26.48
CA ILE A 291 -22.57 12.00 26.52
C ILE A 291 -22.18 11.53 27.93
N SER A 292 -22.45 10.27 28.26
CA SER A 292 -21.99 9.70 29.53
C SER A 292 -20.51 9.33 29.48
N LYS A 293 -19.83 9.33 30.64
CA LYS A 293 -18.45 8.81 30.76
C LYS A 293 -18.32 7.36 30.26
N LYS A 294 -19.37 6.53 30.42
CA LYS A 294 -19.43 5.18 29.79
C LYS A 294 -19.27 5.25 28.27
N PHE A 295 -20.04 6.11 27.62
CA PHE A 295 -20.05 6.28 26.15
C PHE A 295 -18.70 6.83 25.65
N GLN A 296 -18.13 7.82 26.36
CA GLN A 296 -16.78 8.36 26.12
C GLN A 296 -15.71 7.25 26.13
N GLU A 297 -15.63 6.47 27.21
CA GLU A 297 -14.59 5.46 27.39
C GLU A 297 -14.71 4.31 26.36
N MET A 298 -15.93 3.85 26.05
CA MET A 298 -16.13 2.78 25.06
C MET A 298 -15.75 3.23 23.64
N ILE A 299 -16.05 4.49 23.28
CA ILE A 299 -15.61 5.05 21.99
C ILE A 299 -14.08 5.15 21.93
N LEU A 300 -13.42 5.60 23.01
CA LEU A 300 -11.96 5.66 23.07
C LEU A 300 -11.32 4.28 22.87
N MET A 301 -11.87 3.24 23.52
CA MET A 301 -11.38 1.87 23.32
C MET A 301 -11.58 1.40 21.87
N GLU A 302 -12.73 1.62 21.24
CA GLU A 302 -12.95 1.21 19.84
C GLU A 302 -11.97 1.93 18.90
N TYR A 303 -11.65 3.21 19.12
CA TYR A 303 -10.60 3.91 18.38
C TYR A 303 -9.20 3.32 18.60
N PHE A 304 -8.83 2.96 19.85
CA PHE A 304 -7.54 2.36 20.17
C PHE A 304 -7.37 0.98 19.48
N TRP A 305 -8.38 0.11 19.59
CA TRP A 305 -8.41 -1.19 18.90
C TRP A 305 -8.39 -1.00 17.37
N SER A 306 -9.16 -0.06 16.82
CA SER A 306 -9.22 0.24 15.37
C SER A 306 -7.91 0.75 14.77
N TYR A 307 -7.04 1.37 15.57
CA TYR A 307 -5.71 1.78 15.12
C TYR A 307 -4.68 0.66 15.29
N LEU A 308 -4.70 -0.06 16.42
CA LEU A 308 -3.76 -1.16 16.67
C LEU A 308 -3.96 -2.35 15.72
N GLU A 309 -5.19 -2.64 15.30
CA GLU A 309 -5.45 -3.66 14.27
C GLU A 309 -4.64 -3.41 12.98
N LYS A 310 -4.38 -2.15 12.60
CA LYS A 310 -3.57 -1.82 11.40
C LYS A 310 -2.08 -2.10 11.63
N GLU A 311 -1.53 -1.61 12.74
CA GLU A 311 -0.14 -1.84 13.13
C GLU A 311 0.16 -3.35 13.25
N TRP A 312 -0.80 -4.13 13.74
CA TRP A 312 -0.73 -5.59 13.81
C TRP A 312 -0.71 -6.25 12.42
N ILE A 313 -1.58 -5.83 11.50
CA ILE A 313 -1.59 -6.34 10.11
C ILE A 313 -0.28 -6.01 9.39
N ASP A 314 0.30 -4.82 9.60
CA ASP A 314 1.58 -4.43 8.97
C ASP A 314 2.79 -5.19 9.54
N VAL A 315 2.68 -5.78 10.73
CA VAL A 315 3.68 -6.69 11.34
C VAL A 315 3.47 -8.14 10.91
N ASP A 316 2.22 -8.64 10.86
CA ASP A 316 1.90 -10.01 10.40
C ASP A 316 2.41 -10.26 8.95
N ASN A 317 2.64 -9.20 8.17
CA ASN A 317 3.18 -9.24 6.80
C ASN A 317 4.73 -9.15 6.71
N LYS A 318 5.48 -9.09 7.82
CA LYS A 318 6.95 -8.90 7.84
C LYS A 318 7.64 -9.85 8.83
N SER A 319 8.92 -10.15 8.62
CA SER A 319 9.70 -11.04 9.47
C SER A 319 10.07 -10.39 10.81
N ILE A 320 9.46 -10.88 11.90
CA ILE A 320 9.59 -10.39 13.29
C ILE A 320 11.05 -10.39 13.81
N LEU A 321 11.95 -11.18 13.23
CA LEU A 321 13.36 -11.29 13.65
C LEU A 321 14.21 -10.04 13.34
N ASP A 322 13.70 -9.12 12.51
CA ASP A 322 14.45 -8.00 11.94
C ASP A 322 14.20 -6.64 12.65
N SER A 323 13.24 -6.57 13.58
CA SER A 323 12.68 -5.30 14.04
C SER A 323 13.38 -4.66 15.25
N GLN A 324 14.02 -5.44 16.13
CA GLN A 324 14.76 -4.88 17.27
C GLN A 324 16.06 -4.18 16.83
N SER A 325 16.82 -4.79 15.92
CA SER A 325 18.05 -4.17 15.37
C SER A 325 17.74 -2.86 14.63
N LYS A 326 16.66 -2.83 13.85
CA LYS A 326 16.16 -1.60 13.18
C LYS A 326 15.70 -0.55 14.18
N PHE A 327 15.07 -0.94 15.29
CA PHE A 327 14.74 0.00 16.37
C PHE A 327 16.00 0.63 16.97
N ASP A 328 17.01 -0.17 17.33
CA ASP A 328 18.22 0.35 17.98
C ASP A 328 19.12 1.16 17.02
N GLU A 329 19.16 0.81 15.73
CA GLU A 329 19.84 1.61 14.71
C GLU A 329 19.18 2.99 14.56
N VAL A 330 17.85 3.03 14.39
CA VAL A 330 17.07 4.27 14.26
C VAL A 330 17.15 5.10 15.54
N SER A 331 17.12 4.47 16.71
CA SER A 331 17.28 5.16 18.00
C SER A 331 18.66 5.82 18.14
N ASN A 332 19.73 5.11 17.75
CA ASN A 332 21.08 5.68 17.75
C ASN A 332 21.25 6.82 16.73
N LYS A 333 20.55 6.76 15.58
CA LYS A 333 20.48 7.89 14.63
C LYS A 333 19.74 9.09 15.25
N LEU A 334 18.62 8.87 15.94
CA LEU A 334 17.81 9.94 16.56
C LEU A 334 18.61 10.76 17.59
N VAL A 335 19.40 10.09 18.44
CA VAL A 335 20.27 10.76 19.43
C VAL A 335 21.40 11.56 18.77
N LYS A 336 21.86 11.18 17.56
CA LYS A 336 22.81 11.99 16.76
C LYS A 336 22.13 13.21 16.14
N VAL A 337 20.91 13.07 15.61
CA VAL A 337 20.12 14.19 15.07
C VAL A 337 19.87 15.26 16.13
N LEU A 338 19.39 14.86 17.32
CA LEU A 338 19.14 15.78 18.43
C LEU A 338 20.40 16.50 18.97
N ARG A 339 21.62 16.04 18.62
CA ARG A 339 22.89 16.69 19.01
C ARG A 339 23.43 17.68 17.98
N ASN A 340 23.08 17.53 16.71
CA ASN A 340 23.66 18.31 15.61
C ASN A 340 22.85 19.60 15.34
N THR A 341 22.56 20.38 16.38
CA THR A 341 21.58 21.49 16.34
C THR A 341 22.11 22.75 15.66
N GLY A 342 22.09 22.75 14.33
CA GLY A 342 22.23 23.96 13.48
C GLY A 342 20.90 24.71 13.28
N SER A 343 20.17 25.01 14.36
CA SER A 343 18.80 25.55 14.39
C SER A 343 17.69 24.62 13.88
N PHE A 344 16.45 24.92 14.31
CA PHE A 344 15.16 24.33 13.87
C PHE A 344 14.90 24.42 12.35
N ILE A 345 15.77 25.12 11.59
CA ILE A 345 15.64 25.40 10.16
C ILE A 345 16.48 24.44 9.30
N ASN A 346 17.51 23.78 9.81
CA ASN A 346 18.37 22.93 8.97
C ASN A 346 17.69 21.62 8.50
N ASP A 347 16.63 21.16 9.17
CA ASP A 347 15.80 20.04 8.72
C ASP A 347 14.87 20.39 7.52
N LEU A 348 14.92 21.61 6.97
CA LEU A 348 14.14 22.01 5.78
C LEU A 348 14.56 21.34 4.47
N ALA A 349 15.44 20.33 4.50
CA ALA A 349 15.83 19.49 3.36
C ALA A 349 14.72 18.56 2.82
N GLY A 350 13.44 18.87 3.08
CA GLY A 350 12.26 18.19 2.53
C GLY A 350 11.92 16.81 3.12
N ASN A 351 12.74 16.28 4.00
CA ASN A 351 12.61 14.92 4.53
C ASN A 351 11.69 14.82 5.77
N GLU A 352 11.11 13.64 5.98
CA GLU A 352 10.31 13.34 7.17
C GLU A 352 11.21 13.18 8.43
N PRO A 353 10.85 13.75 9.60
CA PRO A 353 11.63 13.59 10.81
C PRO A 353 11.69 12.12 11.27
N LEU A 354 12.90 11.63 11.54
CA LEU A 354 13.15 10.26 11.95
C LEU A 354 12.29 9.86 13.16
N ALA A 355 11.55 8.75 13.09
CA ALA A 355 10.75 8.22 14.19
C ALA A 355 11.06 6.74 14.44
N LEU A 356 10.84 6.26 15.66
CA LEU A 356 11.09 4.86 16.00
C LEU A 356 10.04 3.93 15.35
N PRO A 357 10.42 2.69 14.98
CA PRO A 357 9.44 1.68 14.56
C PRO A 357 8.31 1.54 15.59
N HIS A 358 7.07 1.55 15.12
CA HIS A 358 5.86 1.39 15.95
C HIS A 358 5.64 2.46 17.04
N THR A 359 6.14 3.69 16.83
CA THR A 359 5.89 4.82 17.76
C THR A 359 4.39 5.08 18.00
N LEU A 360 3.53 4.91 16.98
CA LEU A 360 2.07 5.06 17.13
C LEU A 360 1.49 4.00 18.09
N TRP A 361 1.88 2.73 17.94
CA TRP A 361 1.45 1.63 18.80
C TRP A 361 1.83 1.89 20.26
N PHE A 362 3.09 2.25 20.53
CA PHE A 362 3.56 2.62 21.88
C PHE A 362 2.73 3.78 22.46
N GLY A 363 2.43 4.79 21.65
CA GLY A 363 1.57 5.91 22.05
C GLY A 363 0.15 5.47 22.41
N ILE A 364 -0.50 4.64 21.59
CA ILE A 364 -1.87 4.14 21.88
C ILE A 364 -1.90 3.40 23.22
N LEU A 365 -0.85 2.64 23.53
CA LEU A 365 -0.68 1.98 24.82
C LEU A 365 -0.46 3.00 25.96
N ASP A 366 0.28 4.09 25.76
CA ASP A 366 0.37 5.18 26.75
C ASP A 366 -1.00 5.84 27.00
N LEU A 367 -1.83 6.07 25.97
CA LEU A 367 -3.20 6.55 26.16
C LEU A 367 -4.09 5.54 26.88
N ALA A 368 -3.94 4.25 26.62
CA ALA A 368 -4.65 3.21 27.37
C ALA A 368 -4.25 3.21 28.86
N GLN A 369 -2.97 3.39 29.18
CA GLN A 369 -2.47 3.56 30.56
C GLN A 369 -3.03 4.82 31.23
N ASN A 370 -3.08 5.94 30.52
CA ASN A 370 -3.70 7.18 31.00
C ASN A 370 -5.23 7.01 31.19
N LEU A 371 -5.90 6.21 30.35
CA LEU A 371 -7.32 5.86 30.50
C LEU A 371 -7.58 4.95 31.71
N ILE A 372 -6.70 3.98 31.96
CA ILE A 372 -6.75 3.11 33.15
C ILE A 372 -6.68 3.93 34.44
N GLN A 373 -5.78 4.92 34.51
CA GLN A 373 -5.64 5.82 35.66
C GLN A 373 -6.88 6.71 35.88
N ASN A 374 -7.56 7.11 34.80
CA ASN A 374 -8.72 8.02 34.86
C ASN A 374 -10.09 7.30 34.90
N SER A 375 -10.14 5.98 34.71
CA SER A 375 -11.37 5.19 34.73
C SER A 375 -11.52 4.38 36.01
N THR A 376 -12.76 4.31 36.51
CA THR A 376 -13.17 3.43 37.61
C THR A 376 -13.95 2.21 37.13
N ARG A 377 -14.04 1.99 35.80
CA ARG A 377 -14.84 0.91 35.21
C ARG A 377 -13.98 -0.32 34.90
N VAL A 378 -14.23 -1.39 35.65
CA VAL A 378 -13.52 -2.69 35.55
C VAL A 378 -13.59 -3.29 34.14
N SER A 379 -14.65 -3.01 33.38
CA SER A 379 -14.78 -3.36 31.96
C SER A 379 -13.81 -2.59 31.06
N THR A 380 -13.62 -1.28 31.27
CA THR A 380 -12.60 -0.47 30.58
C THR A 380 -11.20 -0.97 30.95
N HIS A 381 -10.95 -1.32 32.22
CA HIS A 381 -9.71 -1.98 32.66
C HIS A 381 -9.51 -3.36 31.99
N GLY A 382 -10.56 -4.17 31.87
CA GLY A 382 -10.55 -5.47 31.19
C GLY A 382 -10.32 -5.38 29.68
N LEU A 383 -10.89 -4.37 29.01
CA LEU A 383 -10.62 -4.07 27.61
C LEU A 383 -9.16 -3.64 27.39
N CYS A 384 -8.57 -2.91 28.34
CA CYS A 384 -7.15 -2.56 28.30
C CYS A 384 -6.23 -3.76 28.58
N TYR A 385 -6.62 -4.66 29.48
CA TYR A 385 -5.93 -5.95 29.69
C TYR A 385 -5.85 -6.74 28.38
N TYR A 386 -6.98 -6.96 27.69
CA TYR A 386 -6.97 -7.69 26.41
C TYR A 386 -6.17 -6.96 25.32
N LEU A 387 -6.22 -5.62 25.27
CA LEU A 387 -5.42 -4.83 24.34
C LEU A 387 -3.91 -4.98 24.57
N ALA A 388 -3.49 -5.05 25.84
CA ALA A 388 -2.09 -5.25 26.22
C ALA A 388 -1.64 -6.70 26.00
N ILE A 389 -2.48 -7.70 26.28
CA ILE A 389 -2.19 -9.12 25.99
C ILE A 389 -2.04 -9.35 24.47
N GLU A 390 -2.95 -8.84 23.64
CA GLU A 390 -2.85 -8.98 22.18
C GLU A 390 -1.65 -8.19 21.63
N SER A 391 -1.36 -7.01 22.20
CA SER A 391 -0.13 -6.27 21.88
C SER A 391 1.14 -7.05 22.23
N LEU A 392 1.17 -7.73 23.38
CA LEU A 392 2.31 -8.54 23.82
C LEU A 392 2.50 -9.77 22.92
N ASN A 393 1.41 -10.46 22.58
CA ASN A 393 1.43 -11.61 21.66
C ASN A 393 2.01 -11.26 20.28
N ARG A 394 1.89 -10.01 19.82
CA ARG A 394 2.32 -9.52 18.51
C ARG A 394 3.57 -8.64 18.53
N ALA A 395 4.15 -8.37 19.69
CA ALA A 395 5.14 -7.31 19.87
C ALA A 395 6.41 -7.52 19.01
N PRO A 396 6.73 -6.61 18.06
CA PRO A 396 7.87 -6.75 17.15
C PRO A 396 9.23 -6.39 17.78
N SER A 397 9.23 -5.79 18.98
CA SER A 397 10.42 -5.27 19.64
C SER A 397 10.21 -5.13 21.14
N SER A 398 11.31 -5.08 21.91
CA SER A 398 11.27 -4.87 23.36
C SER A 398 10.70 -3.51 23.76
N PHE A 399 10.70 -2.54 22.83
CA PHE A 399 9.98 -1.26 22.96
C PHE A 399 8.47 -1.48 23.18
N ILE A 400 7.83 -2.33 22.37
CA ILE A 400 6.39 -2.64 22.50
C ILE A 400 6.14 -3.61 23.66
N GLN A 401 7.01 -4.61 23.87
CA GLN A 401 6.91 -5.52 25.02
C GLN A 401 6.94 -4.76 26.34
N PHE A 402 7.90 -3.83 26.52
CA PHE A 402 8.00 -2.96 27.70
C PHE A 402 6.67 -2.30 28.03
N LYS A 403 6.01 -1.71 27.03
CA LYS A 403 4.79 -0.93 27.24
C LYS A 403 3.56 -1.79 27.54
N ALA A 404 3.45 -2.94 26.87
CA ALA A 404 2.41 -3.91 27.17
C ALA A 404 2.56 -4.48 28.60
N ILE A 405 3.79 -4.81 29.03
CA ILE A 405 4.11 -5.25 30.39
C ILE A 405 3.78 -4.14 31.42
N GLU A 406 4.12 -2.88 31.14
CA GLU A 406 3.85 -1.74 32.03
C GLU A 406 2.34 -1.56 32.30
N ILE A 407 1.49 -1.66 31.26
CA ILE A 407 0.03 -1.65 31.42
C ILE A 407 -0.45 -2.81 32.30
N LEU A 408 0.06 -4.02 32.05
CA LEU A 408 -0.34 -5.22 32.78
C LEU A 408 0.03 -5.13 34.27
N PHE A 409 1.20 -4.59 34.61
CA PHE A 409 1.53 -4.32 36.01
C PHE A 409 0.69 -3.19 36.63
N HIS A 410 0.36 -2.12 35.91
CA HIS A 410 -0.56 -1.10 36.43
C HIS A 410 -1.95 -1.65 36.74
N LEU A 411 -2.51 -2.50 35.86
CA LEU A 411 -3.78 -3.19 36.10
C LEU A 411 -3.71 -4.11 37.32
N ASN A 412 -2.62 -4.87 37.47
CA ASN A 412 -2.39 -5.71 38.64
C ASN A 412 -2.20 -4.90 39.93
N ASN A 413 -1.61 -3.71 39.88
CA ASN A 413 -1.47 -2.83 41.05
C ASN A 413 -2.81 -2.17 41.44
N ILE A 414 -3.67 -1.86 40.48
CA ILE A 414 -5.03 -1.31 40.73
C ILE A 414 -5.96 -2.38 41.31
N ASN A 415 -5.95 -3.60 40.78
CA ASN A 415 -6.77 -4.70 41.32
C ASN A 415 -6.11 -6.07 41.12
N ASN A 416 -5.14 -6.36 41.99
CA ASN A 416 -4.42 -7.65 42.05
C ASN A 416 -5.40 -8.83 42.17
N GLN A 417 -6.49 -8.68 42.93
CA GLN A 417 -7.48 -9.75 43.08
C GLN A 417 -8.15 -10.10 41.74
N MET A 418 -8.48 -9.12 40.90
CA MET A 418 -9.02 -9.38 39.56
C MET A 418 -7.93 -9.88 38.60
N PHE A 419 -6.83 -9.14 38.51
CA PHE A 419 -5.82 -9.31 37.46
C PHE A 419 -4.69 -10.31 37.79
N SER A 420 -4.80 -11.07 38.90
CA SER A 420 -3.97 -12.24 39.28
C SER A 420 -3.81 -13.37 38.24
N ILE A 421 -4.35 -13.20 37.02
CA ILE A 421 -4.12 -14.05 35.85
C ILE A 421 -2.87 -13.63 35.06
N ILE A 422 -2.45 -12.37 35.13
CA ILE A 422 -1.33 -11.79 34.36
C ILE A 422 0.00 -12.57 34.57
N GLU A 423 0.22 -13.10 35.78
CA GLU A 423 1.35 -14.00 36.05
C GLU A 423 1.32 -15.27 35.18
N ILE A 424 0.13 -15.83 34.93
CA ILE A 424 -0.05 -17.01 34.07
C ILE A 424 0.19 -16.61 32.62
N ASP A 425 -0.31 -15.47 32.16
CA ASP A 425 -0.14 -15.01 30.78
C ASP A 425 1.34 -14.78 30.46
N PHE A 426 2.11 -14.16 31.38
CA PHE A 426 3.56 -14.05 31.26
C PHE A 426 4.26 -15.43 31.25
N ASN A 427 3.84 -16.37 32.09
CA ASN A 427 4.39 -17.75 32.07
C ASN A 427 4.07 -18.48 30.75
N GLN A 428 2.87 -18.34 30.20
CA GLN A 428 2.51 -18.90 28.89
C GLN A 428 3.28 -18.25 27.75
N TYR A 429 3.52 -16.94 27.81
CA TYR A 429 4.33 -16.21 26.82
C TYR A 429 5.80 -16.67 26.86
N ILE A 430 6.35 -16.88 28.06
CA ILE A 430 7.68 -17.49 28.27
C ILE A 430 7.73 -18.93 27.72
N GLN A 431 6.68 -19.74 27.93
CA GLN A 431 6.59 -21.09 27.37
C GLN A 431 6.61 -21.08 25.82
N LYS A 432 5.90 -20.14 25.17
CA LYS A 432 5.92 -19.99 23.69
C LYS A 432 7.34 -19.72 23.14
N PHE A 433 8.20 -18.98 23.84
CA PHE A 433 9.60 -18.80 23.42
C PHE A 433 10.42 -20.10 23.53
N ASN A 434 10.18 -20.87 24.59
CA ASN A 434 10.89 -22.13 24.84
C ASN A 434 10.45 -23.25 23.89
N GLU A 435 9.18 -23.26 23.44
CA GLU A 435 8.63 -24.25 22.51
C GLU A 435 8.99 -24.01 21.04
N SER A 436 9.39 -22.79 20.67
CA SER A 436 9.55 -22.36 19.27
C SER A 436 10.96 -22.52 18.68
N ASN A 437 11.87 -23.24 19.37
CA ASN A 437 13.30 -23.35 19.03
C ASN A 437 14.03 -21.99 18.90
N SER A 438 13.51 -20.93 19.50
CA SER A 438 14.28 -19.69 19.67
C SER A 438 15.43 -19.91 20.67
N THR A 439 16.53 -19.15 20.53
CA THR A 439 17.68 -19.27 21.43
C THR A 439 17.28 -19.00 22.88
N THR A 440 17.89 -19.69 23.85
CA THR A 440 17.60 -19.51 25.30
C THR A 440 17.72 -18.05 25.76
N ASP A 441 18.61 -17.31 25.11
CA ASP A 441 18.82 -15.86 25.18
C ASP A 441 17.53 -15.02 24.98
N SER A 442 16.55 -15.46 24.16
CA SER A 442 15.29 -14.74 23.95
C SER A 442 14.41 -14.72 25.23
N SER A 443 14.32 -15.88 25.87
CA SER A 443 13.54 -16.13 27.09
C SER A 443 14.17 -15.40 28.29
N GLU A 444 15.50 -15.39 28.36
CA GLU A 444 16.26 -14.65 29.37
C GLU A 444 16.12 -13.12 29.19
N LYS A 445 16.25 -12.60 27.96
CA LYS A 445 16.00 -11.18 27.66
C LYS A 445 14.60 -10.73 28.04
N PHE A 446 13.57 -11.57 27.79
CA PHE A 446 12.20 -11.26 28.22
C PHE A 446 12.05 -11.27 29.75
N GLN A 447 12.65 -12.22 30.46
CA GLN A 447 12.61 -12.26 31.93
C GLN A 447 13.35 -11.08 32.58
N ASN A 448 14.47 -10.65 32.00
CA ASN A 448 15.20 -9.45 32.44
C ASN A 448 14.34 -8.18 32.24
N LEU A 449 13.69 -8.04 31.07
CA LEU A 449 12.75 -6.95 30.79
C LEU A 449 11.58 -6.95 31.78
N LEU A 450 10.92 -8.10 31.98
CA LEU A 450 9.81 -8.27 32.92
C LEU A 450 10.20 -7.87 34.35
N THR A 451 11.39 -8.26 34.79
CA THR A 451 11.94 -7.90 36.12
C THR A 451 12.21 -6.40 36.24
N PHE A 452 12.76 -5.78 35.18
CA PHE A 452 13.00 -4.33 35.14
C PHE A 452 11.69 -3.53 35.18
N VAL A 453 10.69 -3.88 34.37
CA VAL A 453 9.40 -3.16 34.37
C VAL A 453 8.65 -3.36 35.68
N ASN A 454 8.63 -4.56 36.26
CA ASN A 454 8.02 -4.80 37.58
C ASN A 454 8.65 -3.90 38.66
N LYS A 455 9.99 -3.85 38.69
CA LYS A 455 10.72 -3.00 39.61
C LYS A 455 10.38 -1.52 39.40
N LYS A 456 10.36 -1.04 38.15
CA LYS A 456 9.96 0.34 37.82
C LYS A 456 8.54 0.64 38.31
N CYS A 457 7.56 -0.19 37.95
CA CYS A 457 6.17 0.00 38.33
C CYS A 457 5.96 -0.02 39.85
N THR A 458 6.76 -0.76 40.62
CA THR A 458 6.73 -0.73 42.09
C THR A 458 7.43 0.49 42.68
N GLU A 459 8.55 0.95 42.11
CA GLU A 459 9.19 2.22 42.50
C GLU A 459 8.26 3.41 42.22
N ASP A 460 7.62 3.48 41.05
CA ASP A 460 6.65 4.52 40.67
C ASP A 460 5.38 4.47 41.54
N PHE A 461 4.86 3.28 41.88
CA PHE A 461 3.70 3.13 42.78
C PHE A 461 4.03 3.49 44.23
N ASN A 462 5.25 3.22 44.70
CA ASN A 462 5.69 3.63 46.04
C ASN A 462 5.85 5.16 46.12
N LEU A 463 6.36 5.81 45.07
CA LEU A 463 6.43 7.27 44.97
C LEU A 463 5.05 7.94 45.06
N LEU A 464 4.00 7.31 44.54
CA LEU A 464 2.61 7.80 44.61
C LEU A 464 1.96 7.65 46.00
N ASN A 465 2.47 6.76 46.86
CA ASN A 465 1.86 6.45 48.16
C ASN A 465 2.63 7.04 49.37
N TYR A 466 3.74 7.75 49.15
CA TYR A 466 4.69 8.13 50.21
C TYR A 466 4.13 9.07 51.30
N ASN A 467 2.96 9.67 51.09
CA ASN A 467 2.32 10.58 52.04
C ASN A 467 1.36 9.91 53.05
N ILE A 468 1.19 8.58 53.00
CA ILE A 468 0.33 7.84 53.95
C ILE A 468 1.08 7.49 55.26
N GLU A 469 2.40 7.27 55.22
CA GLU A 469 3.18 6.79 56.38
C GLU A 469 3.60 7.87 57.39
N LYS A 470 2.61 8.59 57.95
CA LYS A 470 2.75 9.25 59.27
C LYS A 470 1.88 8.63 60.36
N GLY A 471 1.27 7.47 60.10
CA GLY A 471 0.72 6.56 61.11
C GLY A 471 1.76 5.55 61.61
N LYS A 472 1.98 5.43 62.92
CA LYS A 472 3.00 4.53 63.50
C LYS A 472 2.58 3.05 63.44
N GLY A 473 3.24 2.23 62.63
CA GLY A 473 3.06 0.77 62.62
C GLY A 473 4.32 -0.02 62.29
N LYS A 474 4.91 -0.72 63.26
CA LYS A 474 6.09 -1.60 63.01
C LYS A 474 5.65 -2.95 62.41
N GLY A 475 5.48 -3.02 61.09
CA GLY A 475 5.40 -4.27 60.34
C GLY A 475 6.78 -4.74 59.87
N LYS A 476 7.07 -6.05 59.94
CA LYS A 476 8.32 -6.61 59.37
C LYS A 476 8.12 -6.95 57.91
N GLU A 477 9.07 -6.57 57.06
CA GLU A 477 9.20 -7.12 55.71
C GLU A 477 9.30 -8.66 55.77
N LYS A 478 8.59 -9.33 54.87
CA LYS A 478 8.76 -10.75 54.57
C LYS A 478 8.67 -10.97 53.07
N THR A 479 9.83 -11.11 52.43
CA THR A 479 9.93 -11.74 51.11
C THR A 479 9.41 -13.18 51.21
N SER A 480 8.25 -13.46 50.61
CA SER A 480 7.66 -14.81 50.59
C SER A 480 7.68 -15.40 49.18
N SER A 481 8.49 -16.45 49.00
CA SER A 481 8.45 -17.31 47.81
C SER A 481 7.05 -17.90 47.60
N ILE A 482 6.46 -17.67 46.43
CA ILE A 482 5.10 -18.16 46.11
C ILE A 482 5.19 -19.63 45.68
N GLN A 483 4.50 -20.52 46.40
CA GLN A 483 4.33 -21.93 46.02
C GLN A 483 3.07 -22.13 45.17
N TYR A 484 3.17 -23.00 44.15
CA TYR A 484 2.06 -23.31 43.24
C TYR A 484 0.97 -24.14 43.91
N THR A 485 -0.27 -23.61 43.99
CA THR A 485 -1.52 -24.40 44.05
C THR A 485 -2.71 -23.60 43.48
N ASN A 486 -3.82 -24.29 43.18
CA ASN A 486 -5.15 -23.73 42.87
C ASN A 486 -5.35 -23.08 41.48
N LEU A 487 -5.19 -23.86 40.40
CA LEU A 487 -5.60 -23.48 39.03
C LEU A 487 -7.10 -23.18 38.92
N THR A 488 -7.94 -23.94 39.64
CA THR A 488 -9.42 -23.89 39.55
C THR A 488 -10.05 -22.59 40.05
N LYS A 489 -9.40 -21.89 41.00
CA LYS A 489 -9.82 -20.55 41.47
C LYS A 489 -9.39 -19.39 40.55
N LYS A 490 -8.62 -19.65 39.50
CA LYS A 490 -8.18 -18.63 38.53
C LYS A 490 -8.99 -18.65 37.23
N ILE A 491 -9.59 -19.79 36.85
CA ILE A 491 -10.46 -19.90 35.66
C ILE A 491 -11.77 -19.11 35.82
N SER A 492 -12.34 -19.01 37.03
CA SER A 492 -13.56 -18.20 37.24
C SER A 492 -13.31 -16.72 36.90
N LYS A 493 -12.16 -16.18 37.31
CA LYS A 493 -11.79 -14.76 37.14
C LYS A 493 -11.66 -14.31 35.70
N LEU A 494 -11.18 -15.19 34.82
CA LEU A 494 -11.17 -14.92 33.38
C LEU A 494 -12.60 -14.78 32.84
N GLY A 495 -13.50 -15.64 33.32
CA GLY A 495 -14.95 -15.52 33.10
C GLY A 495 -15.52 -14.23 33.68
N GLU A 496 -15.17 -13.87 34.92
CA GLU A 496 -15.63 -12.65 35.59
C GLU A 496 -15.23 -11.37 34.81
N ILE A 497 -14.00 -11.28 34.27
CA ILE A 497 -13.58 -10.16 33.41
C ILE A 497 -14.37 -10.16 32.09
N LEU A 498 -14.48 -11.30 31.40
CA LEU A 498 -15.22 -11.39 30.14
C LEU A 498 -16.71 -11.11 30.30
N GLU A 499 -17.33 -11.57 31.38
CA GLU A 499 -18.73 -11.34 31.73
C GLU A 499 -18.98 -9.85 31.97
N MET A 500 -18.07 -9.14 32.65
CA MET A 500 -18.20 -7.69 32.86
C MET A 500 -18.09 -6.88 31.54
N ILE A 501 -17.25 -7.32 30.59
CA ILE A 501 -17.19 -6.68 29.25
C ILE A 501 -18.43 -7.05 28.44
N ALA A 502 -18.80 -8.32 28.38
CA ALA A 502 -19.95 -8.84 27.64
C ALA A 502 -21.24 -8.13 28.05
N ASN A 503 -21.53 -8.05 29.36
CA ASN A 503 -22.71 -7.36 29.90
C ASN A 503 -22.82 -5.89 29.48
N GLU A 504 -21.70 -5.23 29.17
CA GLU A 504 -21.70 -3.84 28.72
C GLU A 504 -21.80 -3.66 27.20
N MET A 505 -21.38 -4.65 26.43
CA MET A 505 -21.55 -4.76 24.98
C MET A 505 -22.90 -5.40 24.57
N THR A 506 -23.63 -5.95 25.54
CA THR A 506 -24.90 -6.64 25.34
C THR A 506 -26.08 -5.68 25.15
N CYS A 507 -26.88 -5.94 24.11
CA CYS A 507 -28.22 -5.36 23.99
C CYS A 507 -29.16 -5.95 25.06
N PRO A 508 -29.80 -5.15 25.92
CA PRO A 508 -30.69 -5.64 26.99
C PRO A 508 -32.01 -6.32 26.55
N ILE A 509 -32.14 -6.65 25.27
CA ILE A 509 -33.29 -7.34 24.65
C ILE A 509 -32.83 -8.66 24.00
N ASP A 510 -31.67 -8.65 23.34
CA ASP A 510 -31.07 -9.84 22.74
C ASP A 510 -30.37 -10.73 23.78
N HIS A 511 -29.82 -10.11 24.82
CA HIS A 511 -28.99 -10.76 25.86
C HIS A 511 -27.67 -11.37 25.37
N GLU A 512 -27.23 -11.00 24.16
CA GLU A 512 -25.92 -11.34 23.58
C GLU A 512 -25.11 -10.04 23.33
N PRO A 513 -23.76 -10.06 23.41
CA PRO A 513 -22.90 -8.96 22.96
C PRO A 513 -23.13 -8.64 21.47
N THR A 514 -23.09 -7.36 21.10
CA THR A 514 -23.27 -6.92 19.71
C THR A 514 -22.23 -5.91 19.27
N ASP A 515 -21.89 -5.94 17.98
CA ASP A 515 -21.00 -5.01 17.30
C ASP A 515 -21.49 -3.55 17.37
N GLN A 516 -22.78 -3.31 17.14
CA GLN A 516 -23.36 -1.95 17.10
C GLN A 516 -24.52 -1.78 18.08
N LEU A 517 -24.30 -0.89 19.06
CA LEU A 517 -25.33 -0.42 19.99
C LEU A 517 -25.80 0.99 19.61
N CYS A 518 -27.06 1.28 19.93
CA CYS A 518 -27.70 2.58 19.78
C CYS A 518 -28.19 3.05 21.16
N VAL A 519 -27.88 4.30 21.53
CA VAL A 519 -28.39 4.96 22.74
C VAL A 519 -29.49 5.93 22.33
N LEU A 520 -30.70 5.69 22.81
CA LEU A 520 -31.84 6.59 22.61
C LEU A 520 -31.78 7.79 23.57
N LYS A 521 -32.48 8.87 23.22
CA LYS A 521 -32.81 10.03 24.09
C LYS A 521 -33.26 9.65 25.50
N CYS A 522 -34.11 8.63 25.63
CA CYS A 522 -34.56 8.05 26.91
C CYS A 522 -33.49 7.21 27.65
N GLN A 523 -32.21 7.35 27.26
CA GLN A 523 -31.02 6.64 27.76
C GLN A 523 -31.05 5.11 27.64
N HIS A 524 -32.09 4.54 27.01
CA HIS A 524 -32.18 3.11 26.76
C HIS A 524 -31.27 2.68 25.59
N ILE A 525 -30.54 1.59 25.84
CA ILE A 525 -29.63 0.95 24.89
C ILE A 525 -30.38 -0.14 24.10
N LEU A 526 -30.12 -0.22 22.80
CA LEU A 526 -30.63 -1.18 21.81
C LEU A 526 -29.49 -1.67 20.91
N SER A 527 -29.59 -2.87 20.34
CA SER A 527 -28.78 -3.25 19.17
C SER A 527 -29.29 -2.53 17.92
N PHE A 528 -28.40 -2.15 17.02
CA PHE A 528 -28.76 -1.55 15.72
C PHE A 528 -29.65 -2.49 14.89
N ASN A 529 -29.39 -3.80 14.99
CA ASN A 529 -30.19 -4.84 14.35
C ASN A 529 -31.62 -4.96 14.90
N ASN A 530 -31.88 -4.60 16.17
CA ASN A 530 -33.26 -4.51 16.67
C ASN A 530 -33.92 -3.17 16.39
N LEU A 531 -33.16 -2.06 16.38
CA LEU A 531 -33.66 -0.77 15.93
C LEU A 531 -34.26 -0.87 14.50
N LYS A 532 -33.54 -1.53 13.58
CA LYS A 532 -34.01 -1.83 12.22
C LYS A 532 -35.27 -2.72 12.14
N LYS A 533 -35.62 -3.47 13.19
CA LYS A 533 -36.77 -4.39 13.25
C LYS A 533 -38.01 -3.79 13.93
N LEU A 534 -37.92 -2.59 14.50
CA LEU A 534 -39.05 -1.92 15.16
C LEU A 534 -40.07 -1.39 14.14
N LYS A 535 -41.20 -2.09 14.00
CA LYS A 535 -42.33 -1.67 13.12
C LYS A 535 -43.02 -0.38 13.56
N GLN A 536 -42.87 0.01 14.82
CA GLN A 536 -43.29 1.30 15.37
C GLN A 536 -42.06 1.96 15.97
N LYS A 537 -41.82 3.24 15.67
CA LYS A 537 -40.67 4.00 16.20
C LYS A 537 -40.91 4.39 17.66
N ASN A 538 -40.96 3.40 18.54
CA ASN A 538 -41.18 3.57 19.97
C ASN A 538 -40.17 2.71 20.76
N CYS A 539 -39.64 3.25 21.85
CA CYS A 539 -38.72 2.53 22.71
C CYS A 539 -39.41 1.29 23.31
N PRO A 540 -38.93 0.06 23.09
CA PRO A 540 -39.56 -1.15 23.64
C PRO A 540 -39.50 -1.26 25.18
N LYS A 541 -38.80 -0.33 25.86
CA LYS A 541 -38.76 -0.22 27.33
C LYS A 541 -39.72 0.83 27.88
N CYS A 542 -39.55 2.11 27.55
CA CYS A 542 -40.38 3.22 28.07
C CYS A 542 -41.53 3.68 27.15
N ARG A 543 -41.64 3.14 25.93
CA ARG A 543 -42.62 3.48 24.89
C ARG A 543 -42.57 4.90 24.31
N GLU A 544 -41.67 5.76 24.77
CA GLU A 544 -41.37 7.05 24.13
C GLU A 544 -41.09 6.90 22.62
N ASN A 545 -41.51 7.88 21.83
CA ASN A 545 -41.24 7.91 20.39
C ASN A 545 -39.72 8.03 20.12
N ILE A 546 -39.27 7.42 19.03
CA ILE A 546 -37.90 7.46 18.53
C ILE A 546 -37.89 8.30 17.25
N GLU A 547 -37.29 9.47 17.30
CA GLU A 547 -36.93 10.23 16.09
C GLU A 547 -35.51 9.85 15.66
N ASP A 548 -35.21 9.81 14.36
CA ASP A 548 -33.88 9.40 13.88
C ASP A 548 -32.77 10.38 14.30
N ASN A 549 -33.17 11.62 14.58
CA ASN A 549 -32.38 12.71 15.15
C ASN A 549 -31.99 12.50 16.64
N ASP A 550 -32.66 11.57 17.33
CA ASP A 550 -32.56 11.32 18.78
C ASP A 550 -31.79 10.01 19.12
N ILE A 551 -31.09 9.42 18.14
CA ILE A 551 -30.41 8.12 18.23
C ILE A 551 -28.90 8.30 18.11
N ARG A 552 -28.14 7.99 19.15
CA ARG A 552 -26.66 8.06 19.13
C ARG A 552 -26.06 6.68 18.90
N TYR A 553 -25.07 6.59 18.01
CA TYR A 553 -24.44 5.32 17.64
C TYR A 553 -23.19 5.03 18.47
N LEU A 554 -23.05 3.79 18.93
CA LEU A 554 -21.90 3.27 19.68
C LEU A 554 -21.30 2.05 18.95
N PRO A 555 -20.39 2.27 17.98
CA PRO A 555 -19.67 1.19 17.32
C PRO A 555 -18.69 0.52 18.29
N GLN A 556 -18.66 -0.81 18.26
CA GLN A 556 -17.76 -1.69 19.02
C GLN A 556 -17.31 -2.87 18.12
N ASN A 557 -17.26 -2.65 16.81
CA ASN A 557 -17.09 -3.67 15.78
C ASN A 557 -15.72 -4.33 15.86
N VAL A 558 -14.66 -3.57 16.15
CA VAL A 558 -13.29 -4.09 16.25
C VAL A 558 -13.09 -4.79 17.60
N ILE A 559 -13.58 -4.21 18.70
CA ILE A 559 -13.59 -4.90 20.01
C ILE A 559 -14.34 -6.24 19.92
N TYR A 560 -15.54 -6.24 19.34
CA TYR A 560 -16.37 -7.44 19.18
C TYR A 560 -15.66 -8.49 18.31
N LYS A 561 -15.01 -8.08 17.21
CA LYS A 561 -14.22 -8.96 16.33
C LYS A 561 -13.06 -9.64 17.07
N HIS A 562 -12.27 -8.88 17.85
CA HIS A 562 -11.09 -9.41 18.57
C HIS A 562 -11.43 -10.22 19.82
N LEU A 563 -12.61 -9.98 20.44
CA LEU A 563 -13.09 -10.74 21.60
C LEU A 563 -14.11 -11.83 21.23
N TYR A 564 -14.46 -12.00 19.95
CA TYR A 564 -15.51 -12.93 19.51
C TYR A 564 -15.24 -14.38 19.97
N SER A 565 -14.01 -14.87 19.82
CA SER A 565 -13.58 -16.19 20.28
C SER A 565 -13.76 -16.36 21.78
N GLN A 566 -13.40 -15.33 22.56
CA GLN A 566 -13.42 -15.32 24.01
C GLN A 566 -14.86 -15.27 24.54
N PHE A 567 -15.73 -14.47 23.92
CA PHE A 567 -17.17 -14.45 24.23
C PHE A 567 -17.87 -15.76 23.82
N PHE A 568 -17.46 -16.38 22.71
CA PHE A 568 -17.99 -17.67 22.26
C PHE A 568 -17.56 -18.82 23.20
N GLU A 569 -16.28 -18.88 23.57
CA GLU A 569 -15.74 -19.89 24.50
C GLU A 569 -16.28 -19.73 25.93
N ALA A 570 -16.56 -18.49 26.37
CA ALA A 570 -17.27 -18.19 27.61
C ALA A 570 -18.80 -18.43 27.54
N GLY A 571 -19.36 -18.68 26.35
CA GLY A 571 -20.79 -18.96 26.17
C GLY A 571 -21.72 -17.73 26.19
N HIS A 572 -21.19 -16.51 26.02
CA HIS A 572 -21.98 -15.28 25.93
C HIS A 572 -22.63 -15.05 24.54
N ILE A 573 -22.24 -15.83 23.52
CA ILE A 573 -22.78 -15.78 22.16
C ILE A 573 -23.24 -17.20 21.79
N LEU A 574 -24.51 -17.38 21.43
CA LEU A 574 -25.02 -18.66 20.94
C LEU A 574 -24.55 -18.91 19.51
N SER A 575 -24.40 -20.18 19.13
CA SER A 575 -24.05 -20.54 17.75
C SER A 575 -25.18 -20.15 16.78
N SER A 576 -25.02 -19.02 16.09
CA SER A 576 -25.91 -18.59 15.02
C SER A 576 -25.88 -19.61 13.87
N ILE A 577 -27.01 -20.25 13.59
CA ILE A 577 -27.24 -20.82 12.26
C ILE A 577 -27.35 -19.62 11.31
N GLU A 578 -26.57 -19.65 10.24
CA GLU A 578 -26.36 -18.52 9.34
C GLU A 578 -27.67 -18.07 8.65
N MET A 579 -27.83 -16.76 8.50
CA MET A 579 -28.51 -16.17 7.34
C MET A 579 -27.90 -14.81 7.03
N GLU A 580 -27.54 -14.63 5.76
CA GLU A 580 -26.83 -13.46 5.25
C GLU A 580 -27.77 -12.39 4.68
N ASN A 581 -27.21 -11.20 4.49
CA ASN A 581 -27.42 -10.27 3.37
C ASN A 581 -28.73 -10.39 2.55
N SER A 582 -29.57 -9.35 2.62
CA SER A 582 -30.65 -9.11 1.65
C SER A 582 -30.68 -7.65 1.20
N THR A 583 -30.38 -7.40 -0.08
CA THR A 583 -30.54 -6.09 -0.73
C THR A 583 -31.42 -6.21 -1.97
N ASN A 584 -32.70 -5.83 -1.83
CA ASN A 584 -33.65 -5.34 -2.86
C ASN A 584 -33.83 -6.19 -4.16
N ASN A 585 -35.04 -6.61 -4.53
CA ASN A 585 -36.15 -5.71 -4.92
C ASN A 585 -37.53 -6.40 -4.98
N GLN A 586 -38.56 -5.63 -4.59
CA GLN A 586 -39.92 -5.48 -5.16
C GLN A 586 -40.81 -6.65 -5.70
N TYR A 587 -42.11 -6.49 -5.37
CA TYR A 587 -43.37 -7.05 -5.94
C TYR A 587 -43.89 -8.46 -5.53
N ASP A 588 -44.86 -8.38 -4.61
CA ASP A 588 -46.21 -8.98 -4.61
C ASP A 588 -46.55 -10.43 -4.15
N ASN A 589 -47.58 -10.43 -3.28
CA ASN A 589 -48.65 -11.40 -3.00
C ASN A 589 -48.40 -12.72 -2.24
N ASP A 590 -48.75 -12.62 -0.95
CA ASP A 590 -49.74 -13.45 -0.22
C ASP A 590 -49.41 -14.77 0.52
N SER A 591 -50.10 -14.86 1.67
CA SER A 591 -50.30 -16.04 2.56
C SER A 591 -49.12 -16.53 3.44
N GLY A 592 -49.44 -17.11 4.62
CA GLY A 592 -48.52 -18.02 5.33
C GLY A 592 -48.04 -17.71 6.75
N ASN A 593 -48.59 -16.74 7.49
CA ASN A 593 -48.19 -16.53 8.91
C ASN A 593 -48.68 -17.69 9.83
N SER A 594 -47.81 -18.68 10.12
CA SER A 594 -48.09 -19.70 11.16
C SER A 594 -46.86 -20.35 11.83
N GLU A 595 -45.75 -20.58 11.14
CA GLU A 595 -44.62 -21.35 11.71
C GLU A 595 -43.76 -20.58 12.73
N VAL A 596 -43.64 -19.25 12.58
CA VAL A 596 -42.74 -18.42 13.40
C VAL A 596 -43.12 -18.43 14.89
N ASP A 597 -44.42 -18.38 15.21
CA ASP A 597 -44.90 -18.44 16.60
C ASP A 597 -44.74 -19.83 17.22
N LEU A 598 -44.78 -20.90 16.41
CA LEU A 598 -44.51 -22.27 16.88
C LEU A 598 -43.04 -22.46 17.26
N MET A 599 -42.12 -21.76 16.58
CA MET A 599 -40.70 -21.70 16.94
C MET A 599 -40.45 -20.86 18.21
N LEU A 600 -41.07 -19.67 18.30
CA LEU A 600 -40.92 -18.77 19.45
C LEU A 600 -41.45 -19.38 20.76
N THR A 601 -42.59 -20.09 20.70
CA THR A 601 -43.16 -20.78 21.86
C THR A 601 -42.32 -21.98 22.31
N LYS A 602 -41.68 -22.71 21.38
CA LYS A 602 -40.69 -23.76 21.71
C LYS A 602 -39.43 -23.17 22.35
N LYS A 603 -38.82 -22.12 21.80
CA LYS A 603 -37.66 -21.41 22.41
C LYS A 603 -37.97 -20.93 23.85
N LYS A 604 -39.14 -20.31 24.07
CA LYS A 604 -39.54 -19.81 25.41
C LYS A 604 -39.80 -20.91 26.44
N LYS A 605 -40.21 -22.12 26.04
CA LYS A 605 -40.36 -23.26 26.97
C LYS A 605 -38.99 -23.80 27.44
N ILE A 606 -38.01 -23.90 26.55
CA ILE A 606 -36.67 -24.40 26.89
C ILE A 606 -35.97 -23.47 27.89
N LEU A 607 -35.99 -22.15 27.66
CA LEU A 607 -35.39 -21.18 28.61
C LEU A 607 -36.01 -21.21 30.01
N LYS A 608 -37.31 -21.52 30.14
CA LYS A 608 -37.97 -21.66 31.45
C LYS A 608 -37.60 -22.96 32.19
N ALA A 609 -37.27 -24.03 31.47
CA ALA A 609 -36.85 -25.29 32.09
C ALA A 609 -35.45 -25.17 32.74
N VAL A 610 -34.50 -24.52 32.05
CA VAL A 610 -33.11 -24.39 32.52
C VAL A 610 -32.98 -23.47 33.73
N LYS A 611 -33.82 -22.43 33.86
CA LYS A 611 -33.75 -21.45 34.96
C LYS A 611 -34.41 -21.88 36.29
N LEU A 612 -34.97 -23.09 36.41
CA LEU A 612 -35.83 -23.45 37.55
C LEU A 612 -35.49 -24.74 38.30
N ASN A 613 -34.40 -25.46 37.98
CA ASN A 613 -33.99 -26.60 38.82
C ASN A 613 -32.48 -26.93 38.70
N PRO A 614 -31.66 -26.74 39.75
CA PRO A 614 -30.24 -27.06 39.71
C PRO A 614 -29.93 -28.57 39.85
N ASN A 615 -30.92 -29.38 40.25
CA ASN A 615 -30.75 -30.81 40.57
C ASN A 615 -31.47 -31.72 39.56
N ILE A 616 -31.08 -31.68 38.29
CA ILE A 616 -31.44 -32.69 37.28
C ILE A 616 -30.16 -33.39 36.81
N SER A 617 -30.10 -34.72 36.92
CA SER A 617 -28.86 -35.47 36.72
C SER A 617 -28.40 -35.47 35.25
N LEU A 618 -27.18 -34.99 35.03
CA LEU A 618 -26.56 -34.68 33.72
C LEU A 618 -26.32 -35.83 32.72
N LYS A 619 -26.91 -37.02 32.90
CA LYS A 619 -26.57 -38.24 32.12
C LYS A 619 -27.52 -38.60 30.98
N SER A 620 -28.61 -37.87 30.73
CA SER A 620 -29.61 -38.22 29.70
C SER A 620 -29.74 -37.24 28.52
N ILE A 621 -28.98 -36.14 28.50
CA ILE A 621 -29.11 -35.08 27.47
C ILE A 621 -27.93 -35.07 26.48
N PHE A 622 -26.74 -35.54 26.86
CA PHE A 622 -25.56 -35.54 26.00
C PHE A 622 -25.49 -36.73 25.03
N GLN A 623 -26.28 -36.68 23.95
CA GLN A 623 -25.77 -37.15 22.66
C GLN A 623 -25.00 -36.00 22.01
N ILE A 624 -23.68 -35.99 22.17
CA ILE A 624 -22.79 -34.99 21.57
C ILE A 624 -22.95 -35.04 20.05
N GLY A 625 -23.34 -33.91 19.44
CA GLY A 625 -23.52 -33.85 17.99
C GLY A 625 -22.21 -34.13 17.25
N LYS A 626 -22.26 -34.74 16.06
CA LYS A 626 -21.05 -35.18 15.32
C LYS A 626 -20.01 -34.06 15.07
N LYS A 627 -20.41 -32.78 15.04
CA LYS A 627 -19.51 -31.60 14.97
C LYS A 627 -18.93 -31.12 16.31
N GLN A 628 -19.50 -31.55 17.44
CA GLN A 628 -19.07 -31.22 18.81
C GLN A 628 -18.20 -32.31 19.45
N HIS A 629 -17.98 -33.44 18.76
CA HIS A 629 -17.18 -34.54 19.28
C HIS A 629 -15.72 -34.09 19.52
N PRO A 630 -15.06 -34.45 20.63
CA PRO A 630 -13.70 -33.96 20.92
C PRO A 630 -12.69 -34.24 19.80
N THR A 631 -12.76 -35.41 19.16
CA THR A 631 -11.87 -35.74 18.03
C THR A 631 -12.18 -34.96 16.75
N TYR A 632 -13.41 -34.45 16.58
CA TYR A 632 -13.74 -33.52 15.48
C TYR A 632 -13.10 -32.15 15.72
N LEU A 633 -13.24 -31.63 16.94
CA LEU A 633 -12.69 -30.34 17.34
C LEU A 633 -11.14 -30.37 17.32
N ASN A 634 -10.52 -31.46 17.77
CA ASN A 634 -9.07 -31.65 17.70
C ASN A 634 -8.55 -31.72 16.24
N ALA A 635 -9.28 -32.34 15.31
CA ALA A 635 -8.92 -32.35 13.90
C ALA A 635 -8.95 -30.94 13.28
N ILE A 636 -10.00 -30.16 13.57
CA ILE A 636 -10.12 -28.76 13.13
C ILE A 636 -9.04 -27.88 13.79
N LYS A 637 -8.72 -28.10 15.07
CA LYS A 637 -7.65 -27.40 15.79
C LYS A 637 -6.30 -27.64 15.13
N GLY A 638 -5.94 -28.90 14.89
CA GLY A 638 -4.69 -29.26 14.20
C GLY A 638 -4.56 -28.64 12.80
N LEU A 639 -5.67 -28.47 12.07
CA LEU A 639 -5.68 -27.76 10.79
C LEU A 639 -5.45 -26.25 10.93
N LYS A 640 -6.07 -25.58 11.91
CA LYS A 640 -5.82 -24.16 12.20
C LYS A 640 -4.37 -23.92 12.61
N GLU A 641 -3.79 -24.83 13.39
CA GLU A 641 -2.39 -24.81 13.85
C GLU A 641 -1.38 -25.22 12.76
N LYS A 642 -1.83 -25.55 11.54
CA LYS A 642 -1.02 -26.12 10.44
C LYS A 642 -0.29 -27.42 10.81
N ASN A 643 -0.67 -28.07 11.91
CA ASN A 643 -0.13 -29.35 12.34
C ASN A 643 -0.88 -30.50 11.65
N TYR A 644 -0.61 -30.66 10.36
CA TYR A 644 -1.34 -31.58 9.49
C TYR A 644 -1.24 -33.06 9.93
N LYS A 645 -0.12 -33.48 10.56
CA LYS A 645 0.03 -34.84 11.11
C LYS A 645 -0.89 -35.08 12.31
N ASN A 646 -1.03 -34.09 13.19
CA ASN A 646 -1.97 -34.15 14.32
C ASN A 646 -3.43 -34.16 13.81
N ALA A 647 -3.74 -33.31 12.83
CA ALA A 647 -5.06 -33.33 12.17
C ALA A 647 -5.38 -34.69 11.52
N GLU A 648 -4.43 -35.30 10.79
CA GLU A 648 -4.59 -36.61 10.14
C GLU A 648 -4.94 -37.70 11.17
N HIS A 649 -4.24 -37.70 12.32
CA HIS A 649 -4.51 -38.62 13.43
C HIS A 649 -5.95 -38.46 13.95
N TRP A 650 -6.36 -37.25 14.35
CA TRP A 650 -7.71 -37.02 14.88
C TRP A 650 -8.82 -37.26 13.85
N CYS A 651 -8.58 -36.97 12.56
CA CYS A 651 -9.46 -37.34 11.47
C CYS A 651 -9.66 -38.87 11.40
N LYS A 652 -8.59 -39.66 11.48
CA LYS A 652 -8.63 -41.13 11.46
C LYS A 652 -9.32 -41.69 12.70
N GLU A 653 -9.03 -41.19 13.90
CA GLU A 653 -9.72 -41.62 15.13
C GLU A 653 -11.22 -41.26 15.09
N PHE A 654 -11.60 -40.10 14.57
CA PHE A 654 -13.01 -39.76 14.34
C PHE A 654 -13.67 -40.72 13.34
N LEU A 655 -12.99 -41.09 12.25
CA LEU A 655 -13.53 -42.04 11.26
C LEU A 655 -13.69 -43.46 11.81
N LYS A 656 -12.87 -43.91 12.79
CA LYS A 656 -13.15 -45.16 13.52
C LYS A 656 -14.49 -45.10 14.27
N THR A 657 -14.79 -43.97 14.91
CA THR A 657 -16.06 -43.77 15.65
C THR A 657 -17.27 -43.49 14.74
N TYR A 658 -17.04 -42.91 13.55
CA TYR A 658 -18.09 -42.50 12.62
C TYR A 658 -17.69 -42.80 11.15
N PRO A 659 -17.67 -44.08 10.74
CA PRO A 659 -17.11 -44.51 9.46
C PRO A 659 -17.84 -43.97 8.21
N GLU A 660 -19.07 -43.45 8.34
CA GLU A 660 -19.84 -42.82 7.25
C GLU A 660 -19.71 -41.28 7.20
N SER A 661 -18.76 -40.69 7.92
CA SER A 661 -18.61 -39.23 7.93
C SER A 661 -18.13 -38.67 6.59
N TYR A 662 -19.02 -37.97 5.89
CA TYR A 662 -18.71 -37.18 4.70
C TYR A 662 -17.76 -36.03 5.02
N SER A 663 -18.09 -35.20 6.02
CA SER A 663 -17.32 -34.00 6.32
C SER A 663 -15.91 -34.33 6.80
N MET A 664 -15.74 -35.38 7.62
CA MET A 664 -14.40 -35.77 8.07
C MET A 664 -13.53 -36.32 6.93
N ARG A 665 -14.11 -36.92 5.88
CA ARG A 665 -13.34 -37.30 4.67
C ARG A 665 -12.88 -36.09 3.86
N CYS A 666 -13.73 -35.09 3.67
CA CYS A 666 -13.34 -33.85 3.00
C CYS A 666 -12.23 -33.11 3.79
N ILE A 667 -12.33 -33.08 5.12
CA ILE A 667 -11.32 -32.53 6.04
C ILE A 667 -10.00 -33.34 5.96
N LEU A 668 -10.07 -34.67 5.99
CA LEU A 668 -8.90 -35.54 5.88
C LEU A 668 -8.22 -35.43 4.51
N ALA A 669 -8.99 -35.32 3.43
CA ALA A 669 -8.44 -35.10 2.09
C ALA A 669 -7.75 -33.74 1.95
N TYR A 670 -8.31 -32.68 2.54
CA TYR A 670 -7.61 -31.39 2.66
C TYR A 670 -6.31 -31.53 3.47
N THR A 671 -6.35 -32.26 4.58
CA THR A 671 -5.16 -32.55 5.40
C THR A 671 -4.05 -33.24 4.59
N TYR A 672 -4.40 -34.27 3.81
CA TYR A 672 -3.45 -34.93 2.91
C TYR A 672 -2.97 -34.04 1.76
N THR A 673 -3.81 -33.13 1.27
CA THR A 673 -3.41 -32.10 0.28
C THR A 673 -2.32 -31.20 0.86
N CYS A 674 -2.44 -30.78 2.12
CA CYS A 674 -1.42 -30.02 2.84
C CYS A 674 -0.16 -30.84 3.20
N LEU A 675 -0.26 -32.17 3.25
CA LEU A 675 0.87 -33.10 3.37
C LEU A 675 1.47 -33.49 1.99
N ASN A 676 1.03 -32.86 0.90
CA ASN A 676 1.39 -33.18 -0.50
C ASN A 676 1.08 -34.63 -0.94
N ASN A 677 0.26 -35.38 -0.18
CA ASN A 677 -0.17 -36.74 -0.52
C ASN A 677 -1.50 -36.71 -1.29
N TYR A 678 -1.43 -36.35 -2.58
CA TYR A 678 -2.61 -36.22 -3.43
C TYR A 678 -3.34 -37.54 -3.69
N GLU A 679 -2.65 -38.69 -3.65
CA GLU A 679 -3.25 -40.01 -3.85
C GLU A 679 -4.28 -40.33 -2.75
N GLN A 680 -3.87 -40.18 -1.48
CA GLN A 680 -4.77 -40.36 -0.34
C GLN A 680 -5.88 -39.30 -0.34
N ALA A 681 -5.58 -38.05 -0.71
CA ALA A 681 -6.60 -37.01 -0.83
C ALA A 681 -7.71 -37.40 -1.84
N HIS A 682 -7.34 -37.89 -3.02
CA HIS A 682 -8.31 -38.38 -4.02
C HIS A 682 -9.09 -39.59 -3.53
N LEU A 683 -8.46 -40.54 -2.83
CA LEU A 683 -9.14 -41.71 -2.25
C LEU A 683 -10.28 -41.29 -1.31
N TYR A 684 -10.00 -40.44 -0.31
CA TYR A 684 -11.03 -40.01 0.64
C TYR A 684 -12.12 -39.12 0.02
N LEU A 685 -11.81 -38.36 -1.04
CA LEU A 685 -12.83 -37.61 -1.79
C LEU A 685 -13.71 -38.53 -2.65
N ASN A 686 -13.14 -39.57 -3.25
CA ASN A 686 -13.91 -40.58 -3.97
C ASN A 686 -14.84 -41.36 -3.03
N GLU A 687 -14.42 -41.64 -1.79
CA GLU A 687 -15.33 -42.15 -0.74
C GLU A 687 -16.40 -41.12 -0.31
N ALA A 688 -16.05 -39.84 -0.14
CA ALA A 688 -17.01 -38.81 0.23
C ALA A 688 -18.10 -38.62 -0.86
N ILE A 689 -17.72 -38.63 -2.13
CA ILE A 689 -18.64 -38.57 -3.27
C ILE A 689 -19.52 -39.82 -3.31
N LYS A 690 -18.98 -41.03 -3.10
CA LYS A 690 -19.79 -42.26 -2.99
C LYS A 690 -20.82 -42.20 -1.85
N LEU A 691 -20.49 -41.55 -0.74
CA LEU A 691 -21.41 -41.40 0.40
C LEU A 691 -22.51 -40.35 0.16
N LYS A 692 -22.19 -39.22 -0.51
CA LYS A 692 -23.15 -38.13 -0.78
C LYS A 692 -22.85 -37.42 -2.11
N GLU A 693 -23.14 -38.11 -3.21
CA GLU A 693 -22.87 -37.65 -4.58
C GLU A 693 -23.41 -36.24 -4.85
N LYS A 694 -24.64 -35.96 -4.43
CA LYS A 694 -25.32 -34.66 -4.63
C LYS A 694 -24.86 -33.52 -3.71
N LYS A 695 -23.83 -33.70 -2.85
CA LYS A 695 -23.28 -32.58 -2.04
C LYS A 695 -22.04 -31.99 -2.72
N PRO A 696 -22.04 -30.69 -3.10
CA PRO A 696 -21.02 -30.11 -3.97
C PRO A 696 -19.59 -30.05 -3.40
N THR A 697 -19.42 -30.05 -2.07
CA THR A 697 -18.14 -29.70 -1.43
C THR A 697 -17.00 -30.67 -1.76
N ALA A 698 -17.28 -31.97 -1.87
CA ALA A 698 -16.27 -32.96 -2.23
C ALA A 698 -15.82 -32.84 -3.70
N TRP A 699 -16.75 -32.56 -4.63
CA TRP A 699 -16.44 -32.26 -6.03
C TRP A 699 -15.58 -30.99 -6.14
N TYR A 700 -15.93 -29.92 -5.42
CA TYR A 700 -15.13 -28.70 -5.36
C TYR A 700 -13.69 -28.96 -4.91
N ILE A 701 -13.49 -29.70 -3.81
CA ILE A 701 -12.15 -30.00 -3.29
C ILE A 701 -11.36 -30.87 -4.28
N ARG A 702 -11.99 -31.88 -4.92
CA ARG A 702 -11.31 -32.76 -5.87
C ARG A 702 -10.87 -32.02 -7.15
N GLY A 703 -11.74 -31.19 -7.72
CA GLY A 703 -11.41 -30.31 -8.85
C GLY A 703 -10.32 -29.28 -8.53
N LYS A 704 -10.33 -28.75 -7.30
CA LYS A 704 -9.31 -27.83 -6.77
C LYS A 704 -7.94 -28.50 -6.57
N ILE A 705 -7.89 -29.78 -6.21
CA ILE A 705 -6.65 -30.57 -6.16
C ILE A 705 -6.15 -30.85 -7.58
N GLN A 706 -7.01 -31.29 -8.50
CA GLN A 706 -6.66 -31.50 -9.91
C GLN A 706 -6.09 -30.22 -10.55
N PHE A 707 -6.67 -29.05 -10.24
CA PHE A 707 -6.14 -27.75 -10.65
C PHE A 707 -4.70 -27.53 -10.16
N LYS A 708 -4.40 -27.78 -8.87
CA LYS A 708 -3.02 -27.66 -8.35
C LYS A 708 -2.04 -28.66 -8.98
N GLN A 709 -2.51 -29.84 -9.34
CA GLN A 709 -1.74 -30.86 -10.05
C GLN A 709 -1.52 -30.55 -11.55
N GLY A 710 -2.21 -29.54 -12.11
CA GLY A 710 -2.18 -29.25 -13.56
C GLY A 710 -3.16 -30.07 -14.41
N ASN A 711 -4.01 -30.88 -13.78
CA ASN A 711 -5.02 -31.72 -14.44
C ASN A 711 -6.28 -30.89 -14.77
N TYR A 712 -6.11 -29.81 -15.52
CA TYR A 712 -7.13 -28.77 -15.73
C TYR A 712 -8.42 -29.30 -16.40
N ASN A 713 -8.33 -30.33 -17.24
CA ASN A 713 -9.50 -30.93 -17.91
C ASN A 713 -10.43 -31.63 -16.91
N ASP A 714 -9.89 -32.32 -15.91
CA ASP A 714 -10.70 -32.95 -14.86
C ASP A 714 -11.18 -31.91 -13.85
N ALA A 715 -10.33 -30.91 -13.54
CA ALA A 715 -10.71 -29.79 -12.69
C ALA A 715 -11.98 -29.08 -13.20
N VAL A 716 -12.10 -28.86 -14.52
CA VAL A 716 -13.31 -28.31 -15.14
C VAL A 716 -14.52 -29.22 -14.91
N LYS A 717 -14.40 -30.56 -15.04
CA LYS A 717 -15.52 -31.50 -14.83
C LYS A 717 -16.01 -31.46 -13.39
N ASP A 718 -15.09 -31.53 -12.43
CA ASP A 718 -15.41 -31.57 -11.01
C ASP A 718 -15.97 -30.23 -10.50
N LEU A 719 -15.42 -29.11 -10.95
CA LEU A 719 -15.91 -27.78 -10.60
C LEU A 719 -17.28 -27.47 -11.24
N THR A 720 -17.52 -27.87 -12.50
CA THR A 720 -18.86 -27.72 -13.12
C THR A 720 -19.90 -28.64 -12.50
N THR A 721 -19.54 -29.86 -12.11
CA THR A 721 -20.41 -30.75 -11.31
C THR A 721 -20.73 -30.14 -9.94
N SER A 722 -19.77 -29.46 -9.32
CA SER A 722 -20.01 -28.70 -8.07
C SER A 722 -20.99 -27.54 -8.27
N ILE A 723 -20.91 -26.77 -9.36
CA ILE A 723 -21.91 -25.75 -9.71
C ILE A 723 -23.28 -26.37 -9.95
N TYR A 724 -23.36 -27.50 -10.65
CA TYR A 724 -24.63 -28.20 -10.94
C TYR A 724 -25.37 -28.63 -9.65
N TYR A 725 -24.64 -28.92 -8.58
CA TYR A 725 -25.20 -29.17 -7.23
C TYR A 725 -25.27 -27.91 -6.34
N ASN A 726 -25.37 -26.71 -6.95
CA ASN A 726 -25.59 -25.41 -6.30
C ASN A 726 -24.55 -25.05 -5.22
N ALA A 727 -23.26 -25.16 -5.54
CA ALA A 727 -22.18 -24.68 -4.67
C ALA A 727 -22.15 -23.16 -4.48
N ASN A 728 -22.43 -22.67 -3.27
CA ASN A 728 -22.21 -21.27 -2.89
C ASN A 728 -20.76 -21.08 -2.36
N ILE A 729 -19.78 -21.08 -3.26
CA ILE A 729 -18.35 -21.00 -2.91
C ILE A 729 -17.65 -19.91 -3.74
N ASN A 730 -17.31 -18.79 -3.09
CA ASN A 730 -16.78 -17.58 -3.74
C ASN A 730 -15.61 -17.86 -4.71
N ASN A 731 -14.62 -18.63 -4.28
CA ASN A 731 -13.42 -18.92 -5.06
C ASN A 731 -13.64 -19.91 -6.23
N LEU A 732 -14.83 -20.49 -6.40
CA LEU A 732 -15.09 -21.53 -7.40
C LEU A 732 -15.02 -20.98 -8.83
N TYR A 733 -15.75 -19.89 -9.12
CA TYR A 733 -15.76 -19.30 -10.47
C TYR A 733 -14.36 -18.82 -10.91
N THR A 734 -13.55 -18.30 -9.98
CA THR A 734 -12.15 -17.93 -10.26
C THR A 734 -11.33 -19.16 -10.67
N ILE A 735 -11.33 -20.24 -9.88
CA ILE A 735 -10.55 -21.45 -10.19
C ILE A 735 -11.04 -22.11 -11.49
N LEU A 736 -12.36 -22.15 -11.72
CA LEU A 736 -12.94 -22.70 -12.95
C LEU A 736 -12.55 -21.87 -14.18
N GLY A 737 -12.57 -20.53 -14.10
CA GLY A 737 -12.15 -19.65 -15.18
C GLY A 737 -10.68 -19.83 -15.55
N ILE A 738 -9.79 -19.95 -14.56
CA ILE A 738 -8.36 -20.22 -14.79
C ILE A 738 -8.18 -21.64 -15.38
N SER A 739 -8.96 -22.62 -14.91
CA SER A 739 -8.94 -23.99 -15.47
C SER A 739 -9.39 -24.02 -16.93
N TYR A 740 -10.42 -23.24 -17.33
CA TYR A 740 -10.79 -23.09 -18.74
C TYR A 740 -9.69 -22.44 -19.57
N TYR A 741 -9.06 -21.37 -19.08
CA TYR A 741 -7.96 -20.68 -19.75
C TYR A 741 -6.75 -21.63 -19.97
N ASN A 742 -6.35 -22.38 -18.94
CA ASN A 742 -5.25 -23.34 -19.05
C ASN A 742 -5.58 -24.56 -19.95
N ASN A 743 -6.87 -24.86 -20.17
CA ASN A 743 -7.33 -25.80 -21.20
C ASN A 743 -7.45 -25.14 -22.60
N ASN A 744 -6.86 -23.96 -22.82
CA ASN A 744 -6.96 -23.13 -24.04
C ASN A 744 -8.39 -22.68 -24.41
N ASN A 745 -9.34 -22.74 -23.48
CA ASN A 745 -10.75 -22.42 -23.73
C ASN A 745 -11.11 -20.99 -23.25
N ASP A 746 -10.50 -20.00 -23.91
CA ASP A 746 -10.59 -18.57 -23.57
C ASP A 746 -12.02 -18.02 -23.49
N GLU A 747 -12.95 -18.52 -24.31
CA GLU A 747 -14.33 -18.03 -24.34
C GLU A 747 -15.09 -18.42 -23.07
N TYR A 748 -14.97 -19.67 -22.63
CA TYR A 748 -15.58 -20.14 -21.39
C TYR A 748 -14.89 -19.55 -20.16
N ALA A 749 -13.57 -19.32 -20.22
CA ALA A 749 -12.84 -18.57 -19.20
C ALA A 749 -13.43 -17.15 -19.03
N LEU A 750 -13.56 -16.38 -20.11
CA LEU A 750 -14.18 -15.05 -20.09
C LEU A 750 -15.62 -15.06 -19.59
N LYS A 751 -16.45 -16.04 -19.98
CA LYS A 751 -17.83 -16.17 -19.46
C LYS A 751 -17.82 -16.39 -17.94
N THR A 752 -16.97 -17.28 -17.45
CA THR A 752 -16.85 -17.62 -16.02
C THR A 752 -16.33 -16.42 -15.20
N PHE A 753 -15.29 -15.73 -15.68
CA PHE A 753 -14.76 -14.53 -15.03
C PHE A 753 -15.78 -13.38 -15.03
N ASN A 754 -16.56 -13.18 -16.09
CA ASN A 754 -17.60 -12.14 -16.11
C ASN A 754 -18.84 -12.48 -15.25
N ILE A 755 -19.02 -13.75 -14.83
CA ILE A 755 -19.98 -14.09 -13.76
C ILE A 755 -19.40 -13.66 -12.41
N MET A 756 -18.14 -14.02 -12.11
CA MET A 756 -17.48 -13.62 -10.86
C MET A 756 -17.42 -12.10 -10.70
N LEU A 757 -17.03 -11.38 -11.76
CA LEU A 757 -16.91 -9.91 -11.77
C LEU A 757 -18.24 -9.14 -11.70
N LYS A 758 -19.40 -9.82 -11.71
CA LYS A 758 -20.69 -9.21 -11.33
C LYS A 758 -20.92 -9.22 -9.83
N ASN A 759 -20.40 -10.24 -9.14
CA ASN A 759 -20.57 -10.43 -7.70
C ASN A 759 -19.44 -9.75 -6.91
N ASP A 760 -18.20 -9.82 -7.42
CA ASP A 760 -17.02 -9.13 -6.94
C ASP A 760 -16.34 -8.37 -8.10
N PRO A 761 -16.73 -7.11 -8.35
CA PRO A 761 -16.15 -6.28 -9.42
C PRO A 761 -14.65 -6.01 -9.29
N ASN A 762 -14.10 -6.21 -8.08
CA ASN A 762 -12.72 -5.91 -7.72
C ASN A 762 -11.84 -7.17 -7.64
N ASN A 763 -12.31 -8.32 -8.17
CA ASN A 763 -11.55 -9.56 -8.12
C ASN A 763 -10.27 -9.48 -8.99
N TYR A 764 -9.14 -9.20 -8.34
CA TYR A 764 -7.84 -8.94 -8.98
C TYR A 764 -7.45 -10.03 -10.00
N LEU A 765 -7.53 -11.32 -9.62
CA LEU A 765 -7.21 -12.43 -10.52
C LEU A 765 -8.13 -12.48 -11.75
N CYS A 766 -9.45 -12.39 -11.58
CA CYS A 766 -10.38 -12.38 -12.71
C CYS A 766 -10.13 -11.19 -13.65
N LEU A 767 -9.86 -9.98 -13.12
CA LEU A 767 -9.51 -8.82 -13.95
C LEU A 767 -8.19 -9.04 -14.73
N LYS A 768 -7.18 -9.63 -14.08
CA LYS A 768 -5.83 -9.88 -14.62
C LYS A 768 -5.84 -10.92 -15.76
N TYR A 769 -6.55 -12.03 -15.57
CA TYR A 769 -6.78 -13.01 -16.65
C TYR A 769 -7.67 -12.44 -17.76
N CYS A 770 -8.73 -11.68 -17.45
CA CYS A 770 -9.51 -10.99 -18.49
C CYS A 770 -8.65 -10.06 -19.35
N ALA A 771 -7.78 -9.24 -18.74
CA ALA A 771 -6.90 -8.31 -19.45
C ALA A 771 -6.00 -9.04 -20.47
N TYR A 772 -5.39 -10.15 -20.06
CA TYR A 772 -4.54 -10.99 -20.92
C TYR A 772 -5.32 -11.70 -22.03
N ILE A 773 -6.50 -12.25 -21.75
CA ILE A 773 -7.31 -12.88 -22.81
C ILE A 773 -7.77 -11.83 -23.84
N TYR A 774 -8.11 -10.61 -23.42
CA TYR A 774 -8.40 -9.53 -24.36
C TYR A 774 -7.17 -9.09 -25.15
N GLU A 775 -5.97 -9.08 -24.56
CA GLU A 775 -4.72 -8.80 -25.29
C GLU A 775 -4.46 -9.87 -26.36
N LYS A 776 -4.55 -11.16 -25.98
CA LYS A 776 -4.42 -12.31 -26.90
C LYS A 776 -5.43 -12.27 -28.06
N GLN A 777 -6.57 -11.63 -27.87
CA GLN A 777 -7.60 -11.39 -28.89
C GLN A 777 -7.44 -10.07 -29.66
N GLY A 778 -6.36 -9.29 -29.42
CA GLY A 778 -6.13 -7.97 -30.03
C GLY A 778 -7.07 -6.85 -29.54
N LYS A 779 -7.88 -7.11 -28.50
CA LYS A 779 -8.90 -6.19 -27.96
C LYS A 779 -8.30 -5.22 -26.95
N PHE A 780 -7.26 -4.51 -27.35
CA PHE A 780 -6.46 -3.62 -26.49
C PHE A 780 -7.31 -2.59 -25.72
N SER A 781 -8.41 -2.09 -26.30
CA SER A 781 -9.32 -1.16 -25.62
C SER A 781 -10.10 -1.79 -24.46
N ASP A 782 -10.40 -3.08 -24.50
CA ASP A 782 -10.97 -3.82 -23.36
C ASP A 782 -9.90 -4.24 -22.35
N THR A 783 -8.69 -4.56 -22.81
CA THR A 783 -7.52 -4.73 -21.93
C THR A 783 -7.28 -3.48 -21.09
N LEU A 784 -7.21 -2.28 -21.70
CA LEU A 784 -7.01 -1.01 -20.98
C LEU A 784 -8.11 -0.73 -19.95
N LYS A 785 -9.38 -1.11 -20.21
CA LYS A 785 -10.47 -1.04 -19.21
C LYS A 785 -10.19 -1.95 -18.01
N LYS A 786 -9.82 -3.21 -18.25
CA LYS A 786 -9.52 -4.16 -17.15
C LYS A 786 -8.26 -3.76 -16.37
N LEU A 787 -7.23 -3.22 -17.04
CA LEU A 787 -6.05 -2.65 -16.38
C LEU A 787 -6.40 -1.38 -15.57
N LYS A 788 -7.31 -0.52 -16.04
CA LYS A 788 -7.79 0.62 -15.26
C LYS A 788 -8.53 0.18 -13.99
N ASN A 789 -9.32 -0.88 -14.05
CA ASN A 789 -9.96 -1.45 -12.85
C ASN A 789 -8.90 -1.99 -11.87
N LEU A 790 -7.87 -2.69 -12.35
CA LEU A 790 -6.75 -3.16 -11.51
C LEU A 790 -6.01 -2.00 -10.83
N LEU A 791 -5.74 -0.91 -11.55
CA LEU A 791 -5.15 0.30 -10.98
C LEU A 791 -6.07 1.03 -9.98
N SER A 792 -7.39 0.85 -10.07
CA SER A 792 -8.31 1.37 -9.03
C SER A 792 -8.36 0.53 -7.75
N ILE A 793 -7.83 -0.70 -7.77
CA ILE A 793 -7.61 -1.53 -6.58
C ILE A 793 -6.24 -1.21 -5.96
N ASN A 794 -5.20 -1.08 -6.79
CA ASN A 794 -3.87 -0.65 -6.37
C ASN A 794 -3.26 0.34 -7.37
N GLU A 795 -3.34 1.63 -7.06
CA GLU A 795 -2.76 2.72 -7.87
C GLU A 795 -1.22 2.64 -7.95
N LYS A 796 -0.59 1.83 -7.10
CA LYS A 796 0.86 1.62 -7.00
C LYS A 796 1.31 0.22 -7.45
N ASP A 797 0.53 -0.49 -8.25
CA ASP A 797 0.99 -1.74 -8.87
C ASP A 797 1.89 -1.40 -10.09
N SER A 798 3.21 -1.43 -9.90
CA SER A 798 4.18 -1.13 -10.97
C SER A 798 4.05 -2.08 -12.17
N LEU A 799 3.69 -3.34 -11.94
CA LEU A 799 3.56 -4.31 -13.02
C LEU A 799 2.35 -3.97 -13.88
N ILE A 800 1.19 -3.68 -13.28
CA ILE A 800 -0.01 -3.25 -14.02
C ILE A 800 0.19 -1.88 -14.68
N LEU A 801 0.94 -0.95 -14.07
CA LEU A 801 1.32 0.32 -14.71
C LEU A 801 2.20 0.08 -15.95
N CYS A 802 3.23 -0.77 -15.84
CA CYS A 802 4.05 -1.14 -17.00
C CYS A 802 3.20 -1.80 -18.10
N TYR A 803 2.35 -2.76 -17.75
CA TYR A 803 1.45 -3.42 -18.69
C TYR A 803 0.53 -2.42 -19.42
N HIS A 804 0.03 -1.40 -18.72
CA HIS A 804 -0.78 -0.34 -19.31
C HIS A 804 0.01 0.47 -20.34
N GLY A 805 1.28 0.77 -20.04
CA GLY A 805 2.22 1.35 -21.00
C GLY A 805 2.46 0.44 -22.21
N GLU A 806 2.68 -0.85 -22.01
CA GLU A 806 2.91 -1.81 -23.11
C GLU A 806 1.71 -1.96 -24.04
N ILE A 807 0.48 -1.98 -23.51
CA ILE A 807 -0.74 -2.02 -24.33
C ILE A 807 -0.91 -0.72 -25.12
N LEU A 808 -0.61 0.45 -24.52
CA LEU A 808 -0.58 1.73 -25.25
C LEU A 808 0.50 1.73 -26.35
N SER A 809 1.67 1.14 -26.10
CA SER A 809 2.72 0.95 -27.11
C SER A 809 2.30 0.00 -28.24
N LYS A 810 1.57 -1.09 -27.94
CA LYS A 810 0.98 -1.98 -28.97
C LYS A 810 -0.12 -1.28 -29.78
N MET A 811 -0.82 -0.32 -29.18
CA MET A 811 -1.71 0.63 -29.87
C MET A 811 -0.97 1.81 -30.54
N LYS A 812 0.38 1.80 -30.54
CA LYS A 812 1.27 2.85 -31.09
C LYS A 812 1.08 4.25 -30.48
N LYS A 813 0.47 4.35 -29.30
CA LYS A 813 0.24 5.60 -28.53
C LYS A 813 1.42 5.89 -27.61
N TYR A 814 2.56 6.17 -28.22
CA TYR A 814 3.86 6.25 -27.55
C TYR A 814 3.94 7.34 -26.47
N ASP A 815 3.48 8.56 -26.76
CA ASP A 815 3.45 9.65 -25.76
C ASP A 815 2.48 9.38 -24.61
N SER A 816 1.42 8.60 -24.86
CA SER A 816 0.53 8.14 -23.79
C SER A 816 1.14 7.05 -22.91
N ALA A 817 2.12 6.27 -23.43
CA ALA A 817 2.73 5.15 -22.71
C ALA A 817 3.85 5.60 -21.75
N ILE A 818 4.67 6.59 -22.15
CA ILE A 818 5.80 7.11 -21.35
C ILE A 818 5.40 7.53 -19.91
N PRO A 819 4.26 8.20 -19.65
CA PRO A 819 3.80 8.49 -18.30
C PRO A 819 3.51 7.26 -17.44
N TYR A 820 3.07 6.14 -18.02
CA TYR A 820 2.81 4.90 -17.27
C TYR A 820 4.11 4.17 -16.93
N PHE A 821 5.04 4.03 -17.88
CA PHE A 821 6.39 3.50 -17.60
C PHE A 821 7.14 4.35 -16.57
N THR A 822 6.99 5.68 -16.64
CA THR A 822 7.61 6.59 -15.66
C THR A 822 6.99 6.46 -14.28
N LYS A 823 5.66 6.29 -14.16
CA LYS A 823 5.02 6.00 -12.87
C LYS A 823 5.45 4.65 -12.31
N ALA A 824 5.52 3.61 -13.15
CA ALA A 824 6.02 2.29 -12.79
C ALA A 824 7.45 2.38 -12.22
N ASN A 825 8.37 3.00 -12.96
CA ASN A 825 9.75 3.23 -12.53
C ASN A 825 9.86 4.05 -11.23
N ASN A 826 8.98 5.03 -11.00
CA ASN A 826 8.99 5.84 -9.78
C ASN A 826 8.42 5.10 -8.54
N ILE A 827 7.79 3.94 -8.74
CA ILE A 827 7.30 3.04 -7.68
C ILE A 827 8.29 1.89 -7.45
N ASP A 828 8.87 1.38 -8.53
CA ASP A 828 9.75 0.22 -8.58
C ASP A 828 10.98 0.57 -9.45
N PRO A 829 12.00 1.27 -8.89
CA PRO A 829 13.13 1.78 -9.65
C PRO A 829 14.17 0.73 -10.02
N GLU A 830 14.18 -0.42 -9.32
CA GLU A 830 15.12 -1.53 -9.55
C GLU A 830 14.65 -2.44 -10.71
N ASN A 831 13.38 -2.35 -11.10
CA ASN A 831 12.79 -3.16 -12.16
C ASN A 831 13.13 -2.61 -13.55
N VAL A 832 14.36 -2.95 -13.98
CA VAL A 832 14.98 -2.73 -15.30
C VAL A 832 14.00 -2.72 -16.48
N HIS A 833 13.01 -3.61 -16.53
CA HIS A 833 12.04 -3.68 -17.63
C HIS A 833 11.19 -2.41 -17.79
N ASN A 834 10.88 -1.71 -16.70
CA ASN A 834 10.21 -0.40 -16.74
C ASN A 834 11.02 0.61 -17.58
N LEU A 835 12.34 0.65 -17.34
CA LEU A 835 13.29 1.47 -18.09
C LEU A 835 13.46 0.96 -19.52
N THR A 836 13.62 -0.36 -19.73
CA THR A 836 13.85 -0.93 -21.07
C THR A 836 12.71 -0.59 -22.02
N LYS A 837 11.46 -0.70 -21.55
CA LYS A 837 10.29 -0.32 -22.33
C LYS A 837 10.28 1.17 -22.63
N ARG A 838 10.53 2.04 -21.64
CA ARG A 838 10.57 3.49 -21.85
C ARG A 838 11.69 3.92 -22.82
N ALA A 839 12.88 3.36 -22.69
CA ALA A 839 14.03 3.62 -23.56
C ALA A 839 13.76 3.22 -25.03
N ILE A 840 13.11 2.08 -25.25
CA ILE A 840 12.69 1.66 -26.60
C ILE A 840 11.67 2.66 -27.18
N ILE A 841 10.71 3.16 -26.38
CA ILE A 841 9.77 4.18 -26.87
C ILE A 841 10.47 5.51 -27.17
N TYR A 842 11.43 5.95 -26.34
CA TYR A 842 12.24 7.14 -26.64
C TYR A 842 13.05 6.97 -27.95
N ASN A 843 13.61 5.79 -28.22
CA ASN A 843 14.27 5.49 -29.50
C ASN A 843 13.31 5.56 -30.71
N ILE A 844 12.07 5.07 -30.57
CA ILE A 844 11.04 5.15 -31.62
C ILE A 844 10.65 6.61 -31.90
N LEU A 845 10.54 7.43 -30.84
CA LEU A 845 10.27 8.87 -30.92
C LEU A 845 11.50 9.71 -31.32
N GLN A 846 12.67 9.08 -31.52
CA GLN A 846 13.95 9.72 -31.85
C GLN A 846 14.51 10.63 -30.73
N GLU A 847 14.04 10.47 -29.49
CA GLU A 847 14.52 11.16 -28.28
C GLU A 847 15.76 10.45 -27.70
N TYR A 848 16.79 10.25 -28.54
CA TYR A 848 17.92 9.36 -28.29
C TYR A 848 18.66 9.64 -26.97
N ASP A 849 18.81 10.89 -26.56
CA ASP A 849 19.50 11.25 -25.31
C ASP A 849 18.75 10.72 -24.07
N LYS A 850 17.41 10.67 -24.10
CA LYS A 850 16.59 10.09 -23.02
C LYS A 850 16.67 8.56 -23.03
N ALA A 851 16.72 7.95 -24.22
CA ALA A 851 16.94 6.52 -24.36
C ALA A 851 18.31 6.10 -23.81
N LEU A 852 19.38 6.84 -24.15
CA LEU A 852 20.73 6.62 -23.61
C LEU A 852 20.79 6.78 -22.09
N LEU A 853 20.08 7.76 -21.51
CA LEU A 853 19.95 7.91 -20.06
C LEU A 853 19.31 6.68 -19.43
N ASP A 854 18.19 6.18 -19.97
CA ASP A 854 17.53 4.98 -19.44
C ASP A 854 18.38 3.71 -19.63
N PHE A 855 19.09 3.54 -20.75
CA PHE A 855 20.05 2.43 -20.92
C PHE A 855 21.24 2.53 -19.96
N ASN A 856 21.72 3.74 -19.64
CA ASN A 856 22.75 3.94 -18.63
C ASN A 856 22.24 3.55 -17.23
N ASN A 857 21.00 3.90 -16.88
CA ASN A 857 20.37 3.52 -15.61
C ASN A 857 20.21 1.99 -15.52
N ILE A 858 19.80 1.31 -16.61
CA ILE A 858 19.74 -0.16 -16.65
C ILE A 858 21.12 -0.77 -16.43
N ILE A 859 22.15 -0.27 -17.10
CA ILE A 859 23.53 -0.77 -16.96
C ILE A 859 24.11 -0.53 -15.55
N GLN A 860 23.60 0.45 -14.80
CA GLN A 860 23.94 0.66 -13.39
C GLN A 860 23.24 -0.33 -12.45
N LEU A 861 22.01 -0.76 -12.77
CA LEU A 861 21.25 -1.76 -12.01
C LEU A 861 21.71 -3.20 -12.32
N ASP A 862 22.02 -3.48 -13.58
CA ASP A 862 22.47 -4.76 -14.11
C ASP A 862 23.62 -4.54 -15.09
N THR A 863 24.86 -4.63 -14.57
CA THR A 863 26.10 -4.50 -15.34
C THR A 863 26.33 -5.63 -16.34
N SER A 864 25.47 -6.65 -16.33
CA SER A 864 25.46 -7.80 -17.24
C SER A 864 24.36 -7.71 -18.31
N ASN A 865 23.60 -6.62 -18.38
CA ASN A 865 22.44 -6.51 -19.26
C ASN A 865 22.81 -6.34 -20.75
N ILE A 866 23.04 -7.48 -21.44
CA ILE A 866 23.39 -7.56 -22.87
C ILE A 866 22.44 -6.71 -23.73
N LEU A 867 21.14 -6.77 -23.46
CA LEU A 867 20.11 -6.00 -24.17
C LEU A 867 20.30 -4.48 -24.04
N ALA A 868 20.58 -3.97 -22.83
CA ALA A 868 20.82 -2.55 -22.64
C ALA A 868 22.09 -2.07 -23.33
N TYR A 869 23.18 -2.86 -23.31
CA TYR A 869 24.38 -2.56 -24.09
C TYR A 869 24.11 -2.61 -25.61
N TYR A 870 23.33 -3.58 -26.10
CA TYR A 870 22.99 -3.71 -27.51
C TYR A 870 22.14 -2.53 -28.00
N CYS A 871 21.05 -2.20 -27.31
CA CYS A 871 20.23 -1.05 -27.66
C CYS A 871 20.98 0.27 -27.50
N LYS A 872 21.87 0.42 -26.52
CA LYS A 872 22.78 1.57 -26.40
C LYS A 872 23.75 1.67 -27.58
N GLY A 873 24.35 0.56 -28.01
CA GLY A 873 25.25 0.50 -29.18
C GLY A 873 24.54 0.85 -30.48
N LEU A 874 23.31 0.40 -30.65
CA LEU A 874 22.41 0.78 -31.76
C LEU A 874 22.04 2.26 -31.70
N THR A 875 21.72 2.80 -30.52
CA THR A 875 21.37 4.22 -30.35
C THR A 875 22.54 5.12 -30.77
N TYR A 876 23.77 4.80 -30.34
CA TYR A 876 24.96 5.49 -30.82
C TYR A 876 25.23 5.30 -32.32
N PHE A 877 24.99 4.10 -32.88
CA PHE A 877 25.12 3.85 -34.32
C PHE A 877 24.17 4.74 -35.14
N ILE A 878 22.92 4.89 -34.67
CA ILE A 878 21.90 5.76 -35.27
C ILE A 878 22.28 7.24 -35.12
N MET A 879 22.98 7.63 -34.05
CA MET A 879 23.55 8.97 -33.86
C MET A 879 24.89 9.19 -34.59
N GLU A 880 25.32 8.26 -35.45
CA GLU A 880 26.63 8.22 -36.12
C GLU A 880 27.86 8.21 -35.17
N ASP A 881 27.68 8.02 -33.86
CA ASP A 881 28.78 7.86 -32.90
C ASP A 881 29.33 6.43 -32.94
N ASN A 882 30.09 6.17 -34.00
CA ASN A 882 30.81 4.91 -34.22
C ASN A 882 31.73 4.56 -33.02
N SER A 883 32.20 5.54 -32.24
CA SER A 883 33.13 5.34 -31.13
C SER A 883 32.46 4.73 -29.90
N ASN A 884 31.37 5.33 -29.42
CA ASN A 884 30.62 4.78 -28.28
C ASN A 884 29.76 3.57 -28.70
N SER A 885 29.34 3.50 -29.97
CA SER A 885 28.71 2.30 -30.55
C SER A 885 29.63 1.08 -30.45
N MET A 886 30.92 1.21 -30.83
CA MET A 886 31.91 0.14 -30.64
C MET A 886 32.05 -0.30 -29.18
N VAL A 887 32.18 0.65 -28.25
CA VAL A 887 32.40 0.34 -26.83
C VAL A 887 31.21 -0.45 -26.27
N ALA A 888 29.99 -0.07 -26.64
CA ALA A 888 28.78 -0.77 -26.24
C ALA A 888 28.70 -2.18 -26.88
N PHE A 889 28.88 -2.32 -28.19
CA PHE A 889 28.80 -3.63 -28.86
C PHE A 889 29.92 -4.59 -28.45
N LYS A 890 31.15 -4.10 -28.23
CA LYS A 890 32.22 -4.92 -27.63
C LYS A 890 31.81 -5.45 -26.27
N LYS A 891 31.13 -4.63 -25.46
CA LYS A 891 30.69 -5.07 -24.14
C LYS A 891 29.60 -6.15 -24.19
N CYS A 892 28.74 -6.16 -25.21
CA CYS A 892 27.85 -7.30 -25.46
C CYS A 892 28.64 -8.61 -25.71
N ILE A 893 29.67 -8.58 -26.56
CA ILE A 893 30.51 -9.77 -26.89
C ILE A 893 31.26 -10.28 -25.65
N GLU A 894 31.68 -9.40 -24.75
CA GLU A 894 32.32 -9.78 -23.49
C GLU A 894 31.35 -10.41 -22.48
N LEU A 895 30.03 -10.18 -22.62
CA LEU A 895 29.00 -10.63 -21.67
C LEU A 895 28.30 -11.93 -22.09
N ASP A 896 28.19 -12.21 -23.40
CA ASP A 896 27.75 -13.52 -23.90
C ASP A 896 28.80 -14.14 -24.86
N PRO A 897 29.61 -15.10 -24.37
CA PRO A 897 30.58 -15.82 -25.18
C PRO A 897 30.01 -17.06 -25.89
N GLU A 898 28.76 -17.47 -25.66
CA GLU A 898 28.21 -18.76 -26.13
C GLU A 898 27.08 -18.64 -27.17
N ASN A 899 26.32 -17.54 -27.24
CA ASN A 899 25.23 -17.38 -28.22
C ASN A 899 25.74 -17.01 -29.63
N ASP A 900 26.06 -18.01 -30.45
CA ASP A 900 26.75 -17.85 -31.74
C ASP A 900 26.09 -16.88 -32.75
N LEU A 901 24.75 -16.70 -32.73
CA LEU A 901 24.09 -15.79 -33.68
C LEU A 901 24.30 -14.31 -33.33
N GLU A 902 24.07 -13.91 -32.07
CA GLU A 902 24.34 -12.54 -31.59
C GLU A 902 25.83 -12.23 -31.64
N LYS A 903 26.65 -13.20 -31.24
CA LYS A 903 28.12 -13.16 -31.28
C LYS A 903 28.67 -12.93 -32.68
N MET A 904 27.98 -13.35 -33.75
CA MET A 904 28.37 -13.01 -35.12
C MET A 904 28.02 -11.55 -35.46
N TYR A 905 26.75 -11.14 -35.31
CA TYR A 905 26.29 -9.76 -35.59
C TYR A 905 27.09 -8.70 -34.83
N LEU A 906 27.32 -8.91 -33.54
CA LEU A 906 28.07 -7.99 -32.67
C LEU A 906 29.54 -7.92 -33.07
N LYS A 907 30.17 -9.06 -33.39
CA LYS A 907 31.58 -9.15 -33.76
C LYS A 907 31.84 -8.55 -35.14
N GLU A 908 30.94 -8.73 -36.09
CA GLU A 908 31.00 -8.07 -37.39
C GLU A 908 30.77 -6.56 -37.24
N SER A 909 29.75 -6.12 -36.50
CA SER A 909 29.50 -4.70 -36.22
C SER A 909 30.71 -4.03 -35.53
N SER A 910 31.27 -4.66 -34.49
CA SER A 910 32.48 -4.20 -33.81
C SER A 910 33.67 -4.16 -34.76
N ASN A 911 33.93 -5.23 -35.54
CA ASN A 911 35.07 -5.28 -36.47
C ASN A 911 34.98 -4.18 -37.52
N TYR A 912 33.81 -4.04 -38.16
CA TYR A 912 33.53 -3.04 -39.17
C TYR A 912 33.76 -1.61 -38.64
N LEU A 913 33.21 -1.29 -37.46
CA LEU A 913 33.41 0.01 -36.83
C LEU A 913 34.89 0.24 -36.41
N THR A 914 35.59 -0.77 -35.89
CA THR A 914 37.03 -0.64 -35.55
C THR A 914 37.95 -0.45 -36.76
N GLN A 915 37.51 -0.90 -37.93
CA GLN A 915 38.25 -0.72 -39.17
C GLN A 915 37.99 0.68 -39.74
N ILE A 916 36.77 1.21 -39.62
CA ILE A 916 36.45 2.62 -39.94
C ILE A 916 37.26 3.61 -39.11
N SER A 917 37.38 3.41 -37.79
CA SER A 917 38.15 4.33 -36.94
C SER A 917 39.66 4.35 -37.24
N ASN A 918 40.14 3.36 -37.99
CA ASN A 918 41.55 3.15 -38.30
C ASN A 918 41.87 3.36 -39.80
N ILE A 919 40.99 4.02 -40.57
CA ILE A 919 41.25 4.34 -41.98
C ILE A 919 42.27 5.48 -42.08
N ASP A 920 43.54 5.11 -42.20
CA ASP A 920 44.46 5.87 -43.05
C ASP A 920 44.18 5.46 -44.50
N TYR A 921 43.75 6.43 -45.32
CA TYR A 921 43.15 6.23 -46.64
C TYR A 921 44.06 5.54 -47.68
N ASN A 922 45.35 5.32 -47.37
CA ASN A 922 46.37 4.96 -48.35
C ASN A 922 46.96 3.53 -48.24
N SER A 923 46.59 2.66 -47.28
CA SER A 923 47.15 1.29 -47.29
C SER A 923 46.33 0.11 -46.73
N LYS A 924 46.24 -0.96 -47.55
CA LYS A 924 46.27 -2.39 -47.19
C LYS A 924 45.17 -3.03 -46.30
N CYS A 925 43.96 -2.49 -46.20
CA CYS A 925 42.83 -3.19 -45.52
C CYS A 925 42.02 -4.17 -46.41
N LEU A 926 42.31 -4.28 -47.71
CA LEU A 926 41.48 -5.02 -48.70
C LEU A 926 41.10 -6.48 -48.30
N PRO A 927 42.02 -7.33 -47.78
CA PRO A 927 41.69 -8.74 -47.49
C PRO A 927 40.62 -8.93 -46.41
N ASN A 928 40.56 -8.04 -45.43
CA ASN A 928 39.65 -8.18 -44.30
C ASN A 928 38.20 -7.94 -44.70
N TYR A 929 37.94 -6.94 -45.55
CA TYR A 929 36.62 -6.68 -46.10
C TYR A 929 36.13 -7.83 -47.00
N HIS A 930 37.02 -8.46 -47.78
CA HIS A 930 36.65 -9.64 -48.57
C HIS A 930 36.19 -10.82 -47.71
N ASN A 931 36.86 -11.09 -46.58
CA ASN A 931 36.41 -12.11 -45.64
C ASN A 931 35.08 -11.73 -44.97
N LEU A 932 34.88 -10.45 -44.61
CA LEU A 932 33.61 -10.01 -44.01
C LEU A 932 32.44 -10.12 -45.00
N ILE A 933 32.65 -9.75 -46.27
CA ILE A 933 31.67 -9.93 -47.36
C ILE A 933 31.36 -11.42 -47.54
N ALA A 934 32.36 -12.30 -47.47
CA ALA A 934 32.16 -13.75 -47.59
C ALA A 934 31.27 -14.28 -46.46
N ASN A 935 31.62 -14.03 -45.19
CA ASN A 935 30.83 -14.43 -44.02
C ASN A 935 29.35 -13.98 -44.13
N ILE A 936 29.14 -12.69 -44.45
CA ILE A 936 27.80 -12.11 -44.58
C ILE A 936 27.03 -12.74 -45.75
N SER A 937 27.72 -13.19 -46.81
CA SER A 937 27.12 -13.78 -48.01
C SER A 937 26.93 -15.29 -47.95
N GLU A 938 27.60 -16.00 -47.05
CA GLU A 938 27.33 -17.42 -46.75
C GLU A 938 26.03 -17.61 -45.96
N PHE A 939 25.47 -16.54 -45.40
CA PHE A 939 24.26 -16.61 -44.58
C PHE A 939 23.00 -16.90 -45.42
N ALA A 940 22.41 -18.07 -45.20
CA ALA A 940 21.16 -18.45 -45.85
C ALA A 940 20.04 -17.43 -45.53
N ASN A 941 19.42 -16.89 -46.59
CA ASN A 941 18.46 -15.78 -46.55
C ASN A 941 19.00 -14.36 -46.31
N ILE A 942 20.28 -14.04 -46.56
CA ILE A 942 20.74 -12.63 -46.55
C ILE A 942 19.86 -11.72 -47.42
N ASN A 943 19.34 -12.19 -48.55
CA ASN A 943 18.41 -11.45 -49.42
C ASN A 943 17.02 -11.16 -48.79
N TYR A 944 16.82 -11.46 -47.52
CA TYR A 944 15.66 -11.07 -46.71
C TYR A 944 16.06 -10.37 -45.39
N ASP A 945 17.35 -10.39 -45.00
CA ASP A 945 17.84 -9.69 -43.83
C ASP A 945 18.29 -8.26 -44.17
N LYS A 946 17.46 -7.31 -43.76
CA LYS A 946 17.62 -5.87 -44.00
C LYS A 946 18.88 -5.29 -43.33
N SER A 947 19.28 -5.85 -42.19
CA SER A 947 20.42 -5.39 -41.41
C SER A 947 21.74 -5.81 -42.08
N LEU A 948 21.85 -7.08 -42.48
CA LEU A 948 23.02 -7.61 -43.20
C LEU A 948 23.16 -7.00 -44.59
N LEU A 949 22.07 -6.81 -45.34
CA LEU A 949 22.09 -6.14 -46.64
C LEU A 949 22.58 -4.69 -46.52
N LEU A 950 22.12 -3.92 -45.53
CA LEU A 950 22.57 -2.55 -45.30
C LEU A 950 24.07 -2.50 -44.98
N MET A 951 24.54 -3.46 -44.19
CA MET A 951 25.95 -3.59 -43.85
C MET A 951 26.81 -3.93 -45.08
N ARG A 952 26.40 -4.93 -45.88
CA ARG A 952 27.12 -5.35 -47.09
C ARG A 952 27.13 -4.25 -48.17
N CYS A 953 26.00 -3.59 -48.41
CA CYS A 953 25.89 -2.41 -49.26
C CYS A 953 26.92 -1.34 -48.89
N LYS A 954 26.98 -0.97 -47.60
CA LYS A 954 27.87 0.07 -47.07
C LYS A 954 29.35 -0.31 -47.21
N ILE A 955 29.69 -1.59 -47.04
CA ILE A 955 31.05 -2.10 -47.29
C ILE A 955 31.40 -2.05 -48.78
N TYR A 956 30.50 -2.43 -49.68
CA TYR A 956 30.73 -2.31 -51.12
C TYR A 956 30.93 -0.86 -51.56
N ILE A 957 30.20 0.09 -50.97
CA ILE A 957 30.43 1.54 -51.16
C ILE A 957 31.85 1.94 -50.72
N GLU A 958 32.28 1.54 -49.53
CA GLU A 958 33.62 1.86 -49.00
C GLU A 958 34.76 1.22 -49.82
N LEU A 959 34.54 0.02 -50.38
CA LEU A 959 35.45 -0.63 -51.33
C LEU A 959 35.40 -0.03 -52.76
N LYS A 960 34.53 0.95 -53.02
CA LYS A 960 34.22 1.49 -54.36
C LYS A 960 33.70 0.45 -55.36
N LYS A 961 33.19 -0.68 -54.86
CA LYS A 961 32.47 -1.74 -55.59
C LYS A 961 31.03 -1.31 -55.83
N TYR A 962 30.84 -0.18 -56.52
CA TYR A 962 29.54 0.48 -56.58
C TYR A 962 28.46 -0.35 -57.29
N GLU A 963 28.82 -1.22 -58.23
CA GLU A 963 27.88 -2.14 -58.91
C GLU A 963 27.27 -3.16 -57.93
N ASP A 964 28.10 -3.80 -57.08
CA ASP A 964 27.62 -4.71 -56.03
C ASP A 964 26.77 -3.94 -54.98
N ALA A 965 27.15 -2.70 -54.66
CA ALA A 965 26.40 -1.83 -53.75
C ALA A 965 25.01 -1.45 -54.28
N VAL A 966 24.86 -1.26 -55.61
CA VAL A 966 23.56 -0.98 -56.23
C VAL A 966 22.58 -2.13 -55.97
N LEU A 967 23.02 -3.38 -56.16
CA LEU A 967 22.17 -4.56 -56.00
C LEU A 967 21.65 -4.71 -54.56
N ASP A 968 22.53 -4.53 -53.56
CA ASP A 968 22.11 -4.54 -52.15
C ASP A 968 21.21 -3.33 -51.81
N LEU A 969 21.47 -2.15 -52.39
CA LEU A 969 20.65 -0.95 -52.19
C LEU A 969 19.24 -1.12 -52.78
N ASP A 970 19.13 -1.61 -54.02
CA ASP A 970 17.86 -1.92 -54.67
C ASP A 970 17.07 -2.93 -53.82
N ARG A 971 17.73 -4.00 -53.36
CA ARG A 971 17.09 -5.00 -52.50
C ARG A 971 16.64 -4.44 -51.16
N LEU A 972 17.36 -3.46 -50.59
CA LEU A 972 16.92 -2.75 -49.39
C LEU A 972 15.67 -1.90 -49.63
N PHE A 973 15.52 -1.29 -50.81
CA PHE A 973 14.29 -0.58 -51.18
C PHE A 973 13.12 -1.54 -51.47
N GLU A 974 13.36 -2.73 -52.06
CA GLU A 974 12.33 -3.77 -52.21
C GLU A 974 11.82 -4.30 -50.86
N LEU A 975 12.69 -4.40 -49.85
CA LEU A 975 12.34 -4.93 -48.55
C LEU A 975 11.75 -3.88 -47.58
N ASN A 976 11.87 -2.58 -47.86
CA ASN A 976 11.51 -1.50 -46.92
C ASN A 976 10.52 -0.48 -47.48
N ASP A 977 9.34 -0.40 -46.85
CA ASP A 977 8.33 0.63 -47.08
C ASP A 977 8.87 2.07 -46.85
N ASP A 978 9.80 2.22 -45.89
CA ASP A 978 10.37 3.50 -45.43
C ASP A 978 11.85 3.63 -45.80
N ILE A 979 12.24 4.84 -46.19
CA ILE A 979 13.58 5.16 -46.71
C ILE A 979 14.61 5.48 -45.61
N SER A 980 14.27 5.35 -44.32
CA SER A 980 15.10 5.84 -43.21
C SER A 980 16.54 5.27 -43.20
N PHE A 981 16.75 4.08 -43.78
CA PHE A 981 18.06 3.46 -43.93
C PHE A 981 18.97 4.21 -44.93
N ALA A 982 18.40 4.83 -45.96
CA ALA A 982 19.16 5.50 -47.03
C ALA A 982 19.94 6.73 -46.50
N TYR A 983 19.42 7.40 -45.46
CA TYR A 983 20.14 8.49 -44.79
C TYR A 983 21.47 8.02 -44.16
N LEU A 984 21.58 6.78 -43.69
CA LEU A 984 22.82 6.21 -43.14
C LEU A 984 23.92 6.04 -44.22
N LEU A 985 23.55 6.21 -45.50
CA LEU A 985 24.42 6.19 -46.67
C LEU A 985 24.57 7.58 -47.32
N GLN A 986 23.84 8.61 -46.88
CA GLN A 986 23.80 9.95 -47.51
C GLN A 986 25.20 10.59 -47.65
N LYS A 987 26.10 10.32 -46.69
CA LYS A 987 27.47 10.87 -46.64
C LYS A 987 28.41 10.39 -47.76
N TYR A 988 28.11 9.31 -48.47
CA TYR A 988 28.99 8.77 -49.50
C TYR A 988 28.78 9.50 -50.85
N SER A 989 29.23 10.75 -50.91
CA SER A 989 29.09 11.65 -52.08
C SER A 989 29.49 11.03 -53.41
N ASP A 990 30.59 10.27 -53.41
CA ASP A 990 31.15 9.61 -54.61
C ASP A 990 30.24 8.48 -55.13
N PHE A 991 29.55 7.79 -54.23
CA PHE A 991 28.59 6.75 -54.60
C PHE A 991 27.30 7.37 -55.15
N TRP A 992 26.77 8.42 -54.52
CA TRP A 992 25.62 9.13 -55.10
C TRP A 992 25.97 9.82 -56.43
N LEU A 993 27.21 10.33 -56.58
CA LEU A 993 27.72 10.80 -57.86
C LEU A 993 27.78 9.68 -58.91
N TYR A 994 28.18 8.46 -58.51
CA TYR A 994 28.14 7.28 -59.37
C TYR A 994 26.70 6.94 -59.81
N MET A 995 25.76 6.88 -58.87
CA MET A 995 24.34 6.63 -59.13
C MET A 995 23.71 7.70 -60.04
N CYS A 996 24.16 8.96 -59.92
CA CYS A 996 23.69 10.09 -60.72
C CYS A 996 24.51 10.38 -61.99
N LYS A 997 25.41 9.49 -62.45
CA LYS A 997 26.24 9.73 -63.65
C LYS A 997 25.43 10.05 -64.93
N SER A 998 24.18 9.60 -65.01
CA SER A 998 23.24 9.86 -66.10
C SER A 998 22.36 11.10 -65.89
N TYR A 999 22.43 11.77 -64.73
CA TYR A 999 21.58 12.90 -64.35
C TYR A 999 22.39 14.19 -64.20
N ILE A 1000 21.98 15.24 -64.90
CA ILE A 1000 22.64 16.55 -64.83
C ILE A 1000 21.99 17.40 -63.73
N ILE A 1001 22.70 17.60 -62.62
CA ILE A 1001 22.23 18.33 -61.41
C ILE A 1001 21.64 19.70 -61.76
N ASN A 1002 22.27 20.43 -62.70
CA ASN A 1002 21.93 21.82 -63.00
C ASN A 1002 20.45 22.06 -63.36
N TYR A 1003 19.76 21.09 -63.98
CA TYR A 1003 18.33 21.19 -64.28
C TYR A 1003 17.43 21.17 -63.03
N TYR A 1004 17.88 20.59 -61.92
CA TYR A 1004 17.10 20.36 -60.70
C TYR A 1004 17.32 21.42 -59.61
N THR A 1005 18.23 22.36 -59.86
CA THR A 1005 18.45 23.55 -59.02
C THR A 1005 17.18 24.40 -58.86
N GLN A 1006 16.29 24.42 -59.86
CA GLN A 1006 14.99 25.09 -59.79
C GLN A 1006 14.00 24.43 -58.82
N LEU A 1007 14.17 23.14 -58.51
CA LEU A 1007 13.43 22.42 -57.45
C LEU A 1007 14.13 22.53 -56.08
N GLY A 1008 15.24 23.28 -56.00
CA GLY A 1008 16.11 23.40 -54.82
C GLY A 1008 17.03 22.21 -54.57
N ILE A 1009 17.06 21.22 -55.46
CA ILE A 1009 17.93 20.05 -55.34
C ILE A 1009 19.36 20.47 -55.68
N THR A 1010 20.27 20.32 -54.71
CA THR A 1010 21.67 20.81 -54.79
C THR A 1010 22.73 19.72 -54.62
N ASN A 1011 22.34 18.49 -54.25
CA ASN A 1011 23.26 17.36 -54.01
C ASN A 1011 22.77 16.07 -54.69
N ASN A 1012 23.69 15.11 -54.85
CA ASN A 1012 23.43 13.87 -55.59
C ASN A 1012 22.49 12.89 -54.86
N PHE A 1013 22.46 12.91 -53.52
CA PHE A 1013 21.55 12.03 -52.77
C PHE A 1013 20.10 12.45 -53.02
N ASP A 1014 19.78 13.72 -52.85
CA ASP A 1014 18.44 14.25 -53.11
C ASP A 1014 18.05 14.11 -54.58
N LEU A 1015 19.01 14.28 -55.50
CA LEU A 1015 18.80 14.05 -56.93
C LEU A 1015 18.45 12.59 -57.23
N TYR A 1016 19.15 11.61 -56.65
CA TYR A 1016 18.81 10.20 -56.78
C TYR A 1016 17.46 9.87 -56.15
N MET A 1017 17.21 10.33 -54.93
CA MET A 1017 15.96 10.06 -54.21
C MET A 1017 14.74 10.64 -54.94
N TYR A 1018 14.88 11.80 -55.59
CA TYR A 1018 13.88 12.35 -56.51
C TYR A 1018 13.77 11.53 -57.81
N ARG A 1019 14.87 11.38 -58.56
CA ARG A 1019 14.90 10.77 -59.91
C ARG A 1019 14.62 9.27 -59.98
N ALA A 1020 14.93 8.52 -58.92
CA ALA A 1020 14.86 7.05 -58.92
C ALA A 1020 13.89 6.47 -57.88
N ARG A 1021 13.49 7.24 -56.86
CA ARG A 1021 12.56 6.78 -55.80
C ARG A 1021 11.32 7.66 -55.62
N GLY A 1022 11.19 8.76 -56.38
CA GLY A 1022 10.04 9.66 -56.34
C GLY A 1022 9.87 10.43 -55.03
N VAL A 1023 10.96 10.63 -54.28
CA VAL A 1023 10.98 11.34 -53.00
C VAL A 1023 11.42 12.79 -53.18
N TYR A 1024 10.58 13.74 -52.76
CA TYR A 1024 10.93 15.15 -52.66
C TYR A 1024 11.01 15.55 -51.18
N PHE A 1025 12.21 15.90 -50.71
CA PHE A 1025 12.45 16.37 -49.34
C PHE A 1025 12.00 17.82 -49.17
N MET A 1026 11.26 18.11 -48.10
CA MET A 1026 10.72 19.47 -47.88
C MET A 1026 11.81 20.49 -47.55
N SER A 1027 13.00 20.02 -47.14
CA SER A 1027 14.22 20.82 -46.93
C SER A 1027 14.70 21.59 -48.15
N ASN A 1028 14.21 21.26 -49.36
CA ASN A 1028 14.67 21.84 -50.61
C ASN A 1028 13.87 23.11 -51.01
N LEU A 1029 12.95 23.58 -50.16
CA LEU A 1029 12.21 24.82 -50.36
C LEU A 1029 13.04 26.05 -49.92
N ASN A 1030 13.44 26.86 -50.89
CA ASN A 1030 14.42 27.96 -50.72
C ASN A 1030 13.89 29.27 -50.12
N TYR A 1031 12.66 29.34 -49.59
CA TYR A 1031 12.05 30.61 -49.14
C TYR A 1031 11.26 30.48 -47.83
N ASN A 1032 11.46 31.46 -46.92
CA ASN A 1032 10.67 31.79 -45.72
C ASN A 1032 10.35 30.70 -44.67
N TYR A 1033 10.62 29.43 -44.92
CA TYR A 1033 10.23 28.33 -44.04
C TYR A 1033 11.22 28.05 -42.90
N GLN A 1034 10.70 27.64 -41.73
CA GLN A 1034 11.49 27.29 -40.55
C GLN A 1034 11.77 25.79 -40.49
N PHE A 1035 13.03 25.43 -40.76
CA PHE A 1035 13.52 24.05 -40.71
C PHE A 1035 14.12 23.71 -39.34
N GLN A 1036 13.85 22.50 -38.86
CA GLN A 1036 14.50 21.92 -37.68
C GLN A 1036 15.50 20.84 -38.13
N LYS A 1037 16.69 20.84 -37.55
CA LYS A 1037 17.75 19.86 -37.86
C LYS A 1037 17.83 18.80 -36.76
N ASN A 1038 17.62 17.55 -37.14
CA ASN A 1038 17.66 16.39 -36.24
C ASN A 1038 19.09 15.82 -36.14
N ASN A 1039 19.36 15.02 -35.10
CA ASN A 1039 20.70 14.47 -34.81
C ASN A 1039 21.31 13.67 -35.99
N LEU A 1040 20.47 13.06 -36.83
CA LEU A 1040 20.83 12.33 -38.06
C LEU A 1040 21.17 13.24 -39.27
N ASN A 1041 21.49 14.52 -39.05
CA ASN A 1041 21.60 15.59 -40.05
C ASN A 1041 20.34 15.89 -40.90
N ARG A 1042 19.27 15.10 -40.77
CA ARG A 1042 17.97 15.30 -41.44
C ARG A 1042 17.37 16.67 -41.10
N CYS A 1043 16.84 17.36 -42.10
CA CYS A 1043 16.12 18.61 -41.93
C CYS A 1043 14.62 18.39 -42.17
N THR A 1044 13.78 18.75 -41.18
CA THR A 1044 12.32 18.65 -41.27
C THR A 1044 11.68 20.03 -41.26
N LEU A 1045 10.59 20.18 -41.98
CA LEU A 1045 9.83 21.43 -42.08
C LEU A 1045 8.82 21.51 -40.92
N SER A 1046 8.85 22.61 -40.15
CA SER A 1046 7.77 23.00 -39.24
C SER A 1046 6.66 23.68 -40.05
N LEU A 1047 5.44 23.16 -40.02
CA LEU A 1047 4.32 23.72 -40.80
C LEU A 1047 3.55 24.75 -39.94
N GLU A 1048 4.01 26.00 -39.95
CA GLU A 1048 3.34 27.12 -39.25
C GLU A 1048 2.46 27.98 -40.19
N ASP A 1049 2.62 27.82 -41.52
CA ASP A 1049 1.80 28.47 -42.54
C ASP A 1049 0.53 27.68 -42.88
N ASN A 1050 -0.58 28.40 -43.13
CA ASN A 1050 -1.85 27.83 -43.57
C ASN A 1050 -1.77 27.05 -44.89
N TYR A 1051 -0.79 27.34 -45.74
CA TYR A 1051 -0.70 26.79 -47.08
C TYR A 1051 0.76 26.60 -47.50
N LEU A 1052 1.11 25.36 -47.84
CA LEU A 1052 2.42 24.97 -48.32
C LEU A 1052 2.24 24.24 -49.64
N SER A 1053 2.91 24.71 -50.70
CA SER A 1053 2.95 24.04 -52.00
C SER A 1053 4.37 23.68 -52.40
N SER A 1054 4.56 22.47 -52.94
CA SER A 1054 5.79 22.07 -53.61
C SER A 1054 6.03 22.93 -54.87
N PRO A 1055 7.24 22.91 -55.45
CA PRO A 1055 7.42 23.24 -56.85
C PRO A 1055 6.60 22.29 -57.73
N GLN A 1056 6.44 22.62 -59.02
CA GLN A 1056 5.86 21.69 -59.98
C GLN A 1056 6.80 20.48 -60.17
N LEU A 1057 6.33 19.29 -59.80
CA LEU A 1057 7.07 18.03 -59.90
C LEU A 1057 6.73 17.38 -61.24
N SER A 1058 7.74 17.06 -62.06
CA SER A 1058 7.54 16.44 -63.37
C SER A 1058 7.55 14.91 -63.26
N ILE A 1059 6.44 14.27 -63.64
CA ILE A 1059 6.31 12.80 -63.57
C ILE A 1059 7.25 12.12 -64.57
N THR A 1060 7.51 12.74 -65.73
CA THR A 1060 8.54 12.29 -66.70
C THR A 1060 9.92 12.18 -66.06
N ASP A 1061 10.23 13.05 -65.08
CA ASP A 1061 11.55 13.06 -64.46
C ASP A 1061 11.67 11.98 -63.36
N ILE A 1062 10.58 11.64 -62.70
CA ILE A 1062 10.55 10.65 -61.63
C ILE A 1062 10.49 9.21 -62.20
N PHE A 1063 9.81 9.00 -63.33
CA PHE A 1063 9.50 7.66 -63.85
C PHE A 1063 9.85 7.49 -65.35
N LEU A 1064 11.14 7.65 -65.68
CA LEU A 1064 11.69 7.58 -67.06
C LEU A 1064 11.48 6.26 -67.84
N LEU A 1065 11.04 5.17 -67.19
CA LEU A 1065 11.17 3.80 -67.73
C LEU A 1065 9.84 3.02 -67.88
N PHE A 1066 8.69 3.68 -67.74
CA PHE A 1066 7.40 2.98 -67.57
C PHE A 1066 6.33 3.37 -68.59
N PRO A 1067 5.40 2.44 -68.93
CA PRO A 1067 4.35 2.69 -69.91
C PRO A 1067 3.23 3.59 -69.36
N GLU A 1068 2.44 4.13 -70.29
CA GLU A 1068 1.26 4.93 -69.99
C GLU A 1068 0.13 4.08 -69.37
N ASN A 1069 -0.58 4.65 -68.38
CA ASN A 1069 -1.69 4.08 -67.60
C ASN A 1069 -1.35 3.25 -66.33
N ASP A 1070 -0.19 3.44 -65.72
CA ASP A 1070 0.02 3.05 -64.31
C ASP A 1070 -0.71 3.99 -63.32
N SER A 1071 -1.07 3.46 -62.14
CA SER A 1071 -1.65 4.23 -61.03
C SER A 1071 -0.64 4.43 -59.89
N TYR A 1072 -0.79 5.51 -59.12
CA TYR A 1072 0.22 5.99 -58.16
C TYR A 1072 -0.37 6.32 -56.78
N ASP A 1073 0.39 5.99 -55.75
CA ASP A 1073 0.12 6.37 -54.36
C ASP A 1073 0.99 7.58 -53.97
N ILE A 1074 0.37 8.58 -53.34
CA ILE A 1074 1.07 9.78 -52.84
C ILE A 1074 1.18 9.67 -51.32
N ILE A 1075 2.40 9.67 -50.80
CA ILE A 1075 2.73 9.40 -49.40
C ILE A 1075 3.42 10.63 -48.79
N TRP A 1076 2.87 11.19 -47.73
CA TRP A 1076 3.46 12.29 -46.96
C TRP A 1076 4.03 11.76 -45.64
N LYS A 1077 5.33 11.95 -45.39
CA LYS A 1077 5.92 11.59 -44.09
C LYS A 1077 5.81 12.77 -43.13
N ILE A 1078 4.96 12.60 -42.13
CA ILE A 1078 4.47 13.65 -41.24
C ILE A 1078 4.59 13.23 -39.76
N ASN A 1079 4.61 14.20 -38.86
CA ASN A 1079 4.53 14.00 -37.42
C ASN A 1079 3.61 15.07 -36.84
N ILE A 1080 2.50 14.67 -36.22
CA ILE A 1080 1.53 15.58 -35.60
C ILE A 1080 1.81 15.56 -34.09
N LYS A 1081 2.56 16.57 -33.64
CA LYS A 1081 3.02 16.69 -32.25
C LYS A 1081 1.89 17.07 -31.32
N LYS A 1082 1.04 18.02 -31.73
CA LYS A 1082 -0.02 18.56 -30.87
C LYS A 1082 -1.15 19.24 -31.63
N MET A 1083 -2.37 19.06 -31.16
CA MET A 1083 -3.55 19.81 -31.60
C MET A 1083 -3.77 21.05 -30.72
N ILE A 1084 -4.05 22.20 -31.35
CA ILE A 1084 -4.22 23.50 -30.66
C ILE A 1084 -5.69 23.95 -30.69
N SER A 1085 -6.46 23.56 -31.72
CA SER A 1085 -7.90 23.88 -31.86
C SER A 1085 -8.73 22.68 -32.31
N SER A 1086 -10.02 22.65 -31.95
CA SER A 1086 -11.00 21.67 -32.42
C SER A 1086 -11.42 21.85 -33.88
N ASP A 1087 -11.20 23.04 -34.42
CA ASP A 1087 -11.68 23.44 -35.75
C ASP A 1087 -10.59 23.26 -36.82
N CYS A 1088 -9.62 22.41 -36.51
CA CYS A 1088 -8.50 22.04 -37.38
C CYS A 1088 -8.94 21.14 -38.57
N PHE A 1089 -8.21 21.26 -39.67
CA PHE A 1089 -8.20 20.29 -40.76
C PHE A 1089 -6.79 20.17 -41.33
N ILE A 1090 -6.52 19.08 -42.03
CA ILE A 1090 -5.36 18.95 -42.92
C ILE A 1090 -5.89 18.54 -44.29
N ARG A 1091 -5.71 19.40 -45.29
CA ARG A 1091 -6.22 19.23 -46.65
C ARG A 1091 -5.06 19.07 -47.61
N PHE A 1092 -4.84 17.84 -48.07
CA PHE A 1092 -3.88 17.52 -49.12
C PHE A 1092 -4.52 17.83 -50.47
N ILE A 1093 -3.73 18.38 -51.40
CA ILE A 1093 -4.18 18.84 -52.71
C ILE A 1093 -3.19 18.35 -53.78
N VAL A 1094 -3.72 17.95 -54.94
CA VAL A 1094 -3.00 17.66 -56.18
C VAL A 1094 -3.62 18.48 -57.30
N GLU A 1095 -2.81 19.24 -58.04
CA GLU A 1095 -3.25 20.01 -59.21
C GLU A 1095 -2.46 19.59 -60.47
N GLU A 1096 -3.17 19.13 -61.51
CA GLU A 1096 -2.58 18.86 -62.83
C GLU A 1096 -2.62 20.12 -63.72
N SER A 1097 -1.44 20.57 -64.13
CA SER A 1097 -1.19 21.90 -64.73
C SER A 1097 -1.89 22.25 -66.05
N THR A 1098 -2.51 21.30 -66.75
CA THR A 1098 -3.08 21.52 -68.11
C THR A 1098 -4.57 21.18 -68.26
N ILE A 1099 -5.20 20.59 -67.23
CA ILE A 1099 -6.59 20.10 -67.30
C ILE A 1099 -7.49 20.79 -66.26
N ASN A 1100 -6.91 21.55 -65.31
CA ASN A 1100 -7.60 22.06 -64.10
C ASN A 1100 -8.23 20.94 -63.24
N THR A 1101 -7.76 19.71 -63.38
CA THR A 1101 -8.06 18.60 -62.46
C THR A 1101 -7.37 18.86 -61.13
N LYS A 1102 -8.15 19.37 -60.16
CA LYS A 1102 -7.77 19.48 -58.76
C LYS A 1102 -8.40 18.34 -57.96
N MET A 1103 -7.59 17.53 -57.30
CA MET A 1103 -8.04 16.55 -56.32
C MET A 1103 -7.68 17.04 -54.92
N ASP A 1104 -8.60 16.94 -53.97
CA ASP A 1104 -8.33 17.23 -52.56
C ASP A 1104 -8.79 16.12 -51.62
N TYR A 1105 -8.08 15.96 -50.51
CA TYR A 1105 -8.41 15.01 -49.45
C TYR A 1105 -8.25 15.69 -48.08
N ILE A 1106 -9.34 15.71 -47.31
CA ILE A 1106 -9.44 16.47 -46.05
C ILE A 1106 -9.55 15.51 -44.86
N LEU A 1107 -8.51 15.50 -44.02
CA LEU A 1107 -8.59 15.00 -42.64
C LEU A 1107 -9.32 16.03 -41.79
N LYS A 1108 -10.30 15.59 -40.99
CA LYS A 1108 -11.04 16.44 -40.04
C LYS A 1108 -10.56 16.15 -38.62
N TYR A 1109 -10.87 17.04 -37.67
CA TYR A 1109 -10.49 16.90 -36.25
C TYR A 1109 -10.56 15.48 -35.68
N LYS A 1110 -11.66 14.74 -35.90
CA LYS A 1110 -11.81 13.35 -35.42
C LYS A 1110 -10.79 12.37 -35.98
N ASP A 1111 -10.31 12.59 -37.19
CA ASP A 1111 -9.33 11.76 -37.87
C ASP A 1111 -7.92 12.13 -37.40
N ILE A 1112 -7.63 13.44 -37.31
CA ILE A 1112 -6.33 13.98 -36.85
C ILE A 1112 -6.07 13.65 -35.37
N LEU A 1113 -7.11 13.61 -34.52
CA LEU A 1113 -7.05 13.15 -33.12
C LEU A 1113 -6.56 11.68 -32.98
N ASN A 1114 -6.65 10.89 -34.06
CA ASN A 1114 -6.09 9.53 -34.10
C ASN A 1114 -4.65 9.48 -34.66
N LEU A 1115 -4.03 10.63 -34.93
CA LEU A 1115 -2.66 10.80 -35.41
C LEU A 1115 -1.77 11.63 -34.45
N GLU A 1116 -2.36 12.39 -33.54
CA GLU A 1116 -1.65 13.15 -32.50
C GLU A 1116 -0.87 12.25 -31.53
N GLY A 1117 0.38 12.62 -31.22
CA GLY A 1117 1.21 11.96 -30.19
C GLY A 1117 1.64 10.52 -30.51
N ILE A 1118 1.69 10.20 -31.81
CA ILE A 1118 1.99 8.89 -32.38
C ILE A 1118 3.38 8.87 -33.06
N GLY A 1119 4.01 10.04 -33.20
CA GLY A 1119 5.33 10.22 -33.80
C GLY A 1119 5.29 10.29 -35.33
N TRP A 1120 6.43 10.00 -35.96
CA TRP A 1120 6.53 9.99 -37.42
C TRP A 1120 5.68 8.88 -38.03
N ILE A 1121 4.85 9.24 -39.00
CA ILE A 1121 4.02 8.34 -39.82
C ILE A 1121 4.17 8.71 -41.31
N SER A 1122 4.00 7.73 -42.17
CA SER A 1122 3.88 7.90 -43.62
C SER A 1122 2.40 7.79 -43.98
N TYR A 1123 1.75 8.94 -44.19
CA TYR A 1123 0.33 9.07 -44.44
C TYR A 1123 0.01 9.07 -45.94
N VAL A 1124 -0.98 8.29 -46.36
CA VAL A 1124 -1.36 8.13 -47.78
C VAL A 1124 -2.74 8.76 -48.03
N PRO A 1125 -2.84 10.07 -48.32
CA PRO A 1125 -4.14 10.73 -48.58
C PRO A 1125 -4.85 10.20 -49.82
N PHE A 1126 -4.10 9.89 -50.87
CA PHE A 1126 -4.60 9.44 -52.17
C PHE A 1126 -3.94 8.10 -52.55
N HIS A 1127 -4.76 7.12 -52.91
CA HIS A 1127 -4.31 5.81 -53.41
C HIS A 1127 -4.69 5.68 -54.88
N SER A 1128 -3.82 5.06 -55.67
CA SER A 1128 -4.06 4.60 -57.03
C SER A 1128 -4.61 5.68 -57.97
N ILE A 1129 -4.03 6.89 -57.92
CA ILE A 1129 -4.37 7.95 -58.88
C ILE A 1129 -3.74 7.63 -60.23
N ASN A 1130 -4.53 7.64 -61.30
CA ASN A 1130 -4.00 7.63 -62.67
C ASN A 1130 -3.47 9.02 -63.03
N LEU A 1131 -2.18 9.26 -62.78
CA LEU A 1131 -1.49 10.51 -63.13
C LEU A 1131 -0.89 10.41 -64.54
N LYS A 1132 -1.02 11.47 -65.35
CA LYS A 1132 -0.50 11.47 -66.73
C LYS A 1132 1.00 11.79 -66.76
N ILE A 1133 1.79 10.85 -67.29
CA ILE A 1133 3.27 10.90 -67.30
C ILE A 1133 3.84 12.23 -67.82
N TYR A 1134 3.24 12.82 -68.86
CA TYR A 1134 3.73 14.06 -69.48
C TYR A 1134 3.31 15.37 -68.79
N LEU A 1135 2.55 15.31 -67.69
CA LEU A 1135 2.04 16.51 -67.01
C LEU A 1135 2.80 16.76 -65.69
N PRO A 1136 3.34 17.97 -65.47
CA PRO A 1136 3.82 18.34 -64.16
C PRO A 1136 2.63 18.59 -63.22
N ILE A 1137 2.78 18.10 -61.98
CA ILE A 1137 1.80 18.21 -60.91
C ILE A 1137 2.31 19.14 -59.82
N GLN A 1138 1.40 19.85 -59.16
CA GLN A 1138 1.72 20.56 -57.92
C GLN A 1138 1.06 19.85 -56.74
N LEU A 1139 1.84 19.59 -55.70
CA LEU A 1139 1.37 19.00 -54.45
C LEU A 1139 1.30 20.11 -53.39
N SER A 1140 0.18 20.24 -52.69
CA SER A 1140 0.07 21.19 -51.60
C SER A 1140 -0.69 20.63 -50.40
N ILE A 1141 -0.49 21.28 -49.26
CA ILE A 1141 -1.10 20.95 -47.98
C ILE A 1141 -1.60 22.25 -47.33
N GLU A 1142 -2.88 22.25 -46.97
CA GLU A 1142 -3.60 23.40 -46.41
C GLU A 1142 -4.08 23.06 -44.99
N THR A 1143 -3.89 23.98 -44.05
CA THR A 1143 -4.26 23.87 -42.63
C THR A 1143 -4.81 25.19 -42.10
N ASN A 1144 -5.48 25.15 -40.94
CA ASN A 1144 -5.89 26.37 -40.24
C ASN A 1144 -4.72 26.95 -39.43
N LYS A 1145 -4.54 28.27 -39.47
CA LYS A 1145 -3.43 28.95 -38.78
C LYS A 1145 -3.40 28.62 -37.29
N ASP A 1146 -2.19 28.42 -36.76
CA ASP A 1146 -1.92 28.22 -35.33
C ASP A 1146 -2.74 27.07 -34.70
N SER A 1147 -3.27 26.13 -35.51
CA SER A 1147 -4.23 25.10 -35.07
C SER A 1147 -3.65 23.70 -34.87
N ILE A 1148 -2.49 23.41 -35.46
CA ILE A 1148 -1.77 22.11 -35.41
C ILE A 1148 -0.27 22.37 -35.32
N ASP A 1149 0.42 21.74 -34.37
CA ASP A 1149 1.88 21.58 -34.38
C ASP A 1149 2.22 20.32 -35.21
N MET A 1150 2.70 20.54 -36.43
CA MET A 1150 2.91 19.51 -37.44
C MET A 1150 4.27 19.67 -38.12
N GLN A 1151 4.96 18.54 -38.33
CA GLN A 1151 6.23 18.49 -39.05
C GLN A 1151 6.13 17.59 -40.28
N ILE A 1152 6.87 17.93 -41.33
CA ILE A 1152 6.92 17.18 -42.60
C ILE A 1152 8.38 16.93 -42.98
N GLU A 1153 8.73 15.68 -43.31
CA GLU A 1153 10.08 15.30 -43.77
C GLU A 1153 10.15 15.28 -45.31
N TYR A 1154 9.23 14.55 -45.95
CA TYR A 1154 9.14 14.45 -47.41
C TYR A 1154 7.73 14.14 -47.91
N VAL A 1155 7.53 14.33 -49.21
CA VAL A 1155 6.47 13.67 -49.98
C VAL A 1155 7.09 12.68 -50.97
N ARG A 1156 6.53 11.47 -51.08
CA ARG A 1156 6.95 10.40 -51.99
C ARG A 1156 5.80 10.03 -52.91
N ILE A 1157 6.07 9.88 -54.20
CA ILE A 1157 5.17 9.27 -55.17
C ILE A 1157 5.69 7.85 -55.43
N THR A 1158 4.85 6.83 -55.29
CA THR A 1158 5.22 5.43 -55.56
C THR A 1158 4.18 4.69 -56.39
N LYS A 1159 4.53 3.51 -56.88
CA LYS A 1159 3.65 2.59 -57.65
C LYS A 1159 3.13 1.42 -56.82
N ASP A 1160 3.64 1.28 -55.60
CA ASP A 1160 3.26 0.22 -54.68
C ASP A 1160 1.83 0.46 -54.17
N TYR A 1161 0.95 -0.51 -54.36
CA TYR A 1161 -0.45 -0.43 -53.93
C TYR A 1161 -0.56 -0.59 -52.41
N HIS A 1162 -0.52 0.52 -51.69
CA HIS A 1162 -0.61 0.53 -50.25
C HIS A 1162 -2.07 0.30 -49.79
N LYS A 1163 -2.29 -0.77 -49.01
CA LYS A 1163 -3.62 -1.16 -48.51
C LYS A 1163 -4.05 -0.43 -47.24
N GLU A 1164 -3.11 0.18 -46.51
CA GLU A 1164 -3.36 0.90 -45.27
C GLU A 1164 -3.11 2.40 -45.50
N ARG A 1165 -3.86 3.30 -44.86
CA ARG A 1165 -3.65 4.75 -45.03
C ARG A 1165 -2.48 5.31 -44.22
N ILE A 1166 -1.93 4.54 -43.28
CA ILE A 1166 -0.99 5.00 -42.27
C ILE A 1166 0.12 3.96 -42.10
N TYR A 1167 1.29 4.23 -42.65
CA TYR A 1167 2.50 3.45 -42.41
C TYR A 1167 3.31 4.05 -41.27
N PHE A 1168 4.05 3.18 -40.58
CA PHE A 1168 4.97 3.56 -39.54
C PHE A 1168 6.40 3.32 -40.04
N PRO A 1169 7.34 4.26 -39.82
CA PRO A 1169 8.77 4.05 -40.03
C PRO A 1169 9.27 2.89 -39.16
N LYS A 1170 9.27 1.67 -39.72
CA LYS A 1170 9.65 0.44 -39.03
C LYS A 1170 11.16 0.39 -38.81
N MET A 1171 11.62 1.00 -37.71
CA MET A 1171 12.99 0.86 -37.21
C MET A 1171 13.31 -0.57 -36.72
N ASP A 1172 12.35 -1.49 -36.81
CA ASP A 1172 12.43 -2.94 -36.57
C ASP A 1172 13.66 -3.57 -37.25
N HIS A 1173 14.06 -3.06 -38.43
CA HIS A 1173 15.24 -3.50 -39.18
C HIS A 1173 16.59 -3.09 -38.56
N LEU A 1174 16.57 -2.25 -37.53
CA LEU A 1174 17.69 -1.91 -36.65
C LEU A 1174 17.52 -2.54 -35.26
N LEU A 1175 16.43 -3.28 -35.00
CA LEU A 1175 16.09 -3.92 -33.72
C LEU A 1175 15.62 -5.39 -33.88
N PRO A 1176 16.21 -6.25 -34.74
CA PRO A 1176 15.51 -7.42 -35.27
C PRO A 1176 15.23 -8.51 -34.22
N PHE A 1177 16.14 -8.67 -33.25
CA PHE A 1177 16.16 -9.82 -32.35
C PHE A 1177 15.29 -9.65 -31.09
N TYR A 1178 15.06 -8.41 -30.65
CA TYR A 1178 14.45 -8.13 -29.34
C TYR A 1178 13.04 -7.50 -29.40
N ALA A 1179 12.54 -7.13 -30.58
CA ALA A 1179 11.15 -6.70 -30.74
C ALA A 1179 10.15 -7.83 -30.41
N ASN A 1180 10.53 -9.09 -30.70
CA ASN A 1180 9.75 -10.28 -30.40
C ASN A 1180 10.16 -10.95 -29.07
N ASN A 1181 11.46 -10.98 -28.76
CA ASN A 1181 12.00 -11.68 -27.59
C ASN A 1181 12.16 -10.76 -26.36
N ILE A 1182 11.08 -10.10 -25.94
CA ILE A 1182 10.96 -9.69 -24.53
C ILE A 1182 10.63 -10.98 -23.74
N PRO A 1183 11.51 -11.45 -22.84
CA PRO A 1183 11.50 -12.85 -22.41
C PRO A 1183 10.25 -13.23 -21.60
N GLU A 1184 9.76 -14.47 -21.80
CA GLU A 1184 8.56 -15.03 -21.13
C GLU A 1184 8.59 -14.95 -19.59
N THR A 1185 9.75 -14.71 -18.98
CA THR A 1185 9.91 -14.29 -17.58
C THR A 1185 8.87 -13.26 -17.09
N PHE A 1186 8.38 -12.36 -17.95
CA PHE A 1186 7.34 -11.40 -17.56
C PHE A 1186 5.93 -11.99 -17.49
N LYS A 1187 5.65 -13.05 -18.24
CA LYS A 1187 4.42 -13.85 -18.15
C LYS A 1187 4.35 -14.57 -16.80
N ASP A 1188 5.48 -15.07 -16.30
CA ASP A 1188 5.59 -15.65 -14.96
C ASP A 1188 5.56 -14.60 -13.84
N LYS A 1189 6.12 -13.39 -14.05
CA LYS A 1189 5.94 -12.25 -13.12
C LYS A 1189 4.49 -11.80 -13.03
N TYR A 1190 3.73 -11.79 -14.12
CA TYR A 1190 2.29 -11.54 -14.05
C TYR A 1190 1.55 -12.72 -13.44
N PHE A 1191 1.72 -13.94 -13.94
CA PHE A 1191 0.95 -15.12 -13.54
C PHE A 1191 1.70 -16.02 -12.56
N LEU A 1192 2.22 -15.41 -11.48
CA LEU A 1192 2.88 -16.11 -10.38
C LEU A 1192 2.00 -17.26 -9.86
N ARG A 1193 2.46 -18.50 -10.03
CA ARG A 1193 1.78 -19.72 -9.54
C ARG A 1193 1.36 -19.59 -8.07
N LYS A 1194 2.20 -18.92 -7.28
CA LYS A 1194 2.01 -18.56 -5.86
C LYS A 1194 0.75 -17.72 -5.57
N GLU A 1195 0.31 -16.85 -6.50
CA GLU A 1195 -0.97 -16.15 -6.37
C GLU A 1195 -2.15 -17.13 -6.40
N THR A 1196 -2.10 -18.14 -7.28
CA THR A 1196 -3.16 -19.16 -7.40
C THR A 1196 -3.10 -20.22 -6.31
N GLU A 1197 -1.94 -20.41 -5.66
CA GLU A 1197 -1.78 -21.39 -4.57
C GLU A 1197 -2.57 -21.00 -3.31
N ASN A 1198 -2.74 -19.69 -3.07
CA ASN A 1198 -3.46 -19.13 -1.93
C ASN A 1198 -4.99 -19.25 -2.03
N LEU A 1199 -5.55 -19.63 -3.19
CA LEU A 1199 -6.99 -19.87 -3.37
C LEU A 1199 -7.54 -21.05 -2.53
N LEU A 1200 -6.73 -21.65 -1.64
CA LEU A 1200 -6.98 -22.89 -0.90
C LEU A 1200 -7.29 -22.69 0.60
N GLU A 1201 -8.10 -21.68 0.93
CA GLU A 1201 -8.48 -21.40 2.32
C GLU A 1201 -9.18 -22.57 3.01
N LEU A 1202 -8.75 -22.84 4.26
CA LEU A 1202 -9.41 -23.76 5.19
C LEU A 1202 -10.84 -23.30 5.52
N LYS A 1203 -11.08 -21.98 5.51
CA LYS A 1203 -12.36 -21.34 5.82
C LYS A 1203 -13.46 -21.73 4.82
N ASP A 1204 -13.18 -21.65 3.51
CA ASP A 1204 -14.08 -22.10 2.43
C ASP A 1204 -14.61 -23.51 2.68
N ILE A 1205 -13.74 -24.41 3.16
CA ILE A 1205 -14.04 -25.82 3.36
C ILE A 1205 -14.76 -26.08 4.68
N ILE A 1206 -14.38 -25.43 5.78
CA ILE A 1206 -15.08 -25.57 7.07
C ILE A 1206 -16.53 -25.06 6.97
N ASN A 1207 -16.75 -23.90 6.34
CA ASN A 1207 -18.09 -23.31 6.22
C ASN A 1207 -19.03 -24.19 5.37
N ASN A 1208 -18.52 -24.88 4.34
CA ASN A 1208 -19.33 -25.65 3.39
C ASN A 1208 -19.56 -27.14 3.77
N LEU A 1209 -19.22 -27.60 4.98
CA LEU A 1209 -19.24 -29.03 5.36
C LEU A 1209 -20.29 -29.47 6.39
#